data_AF-A0A679JHI3-F1
#
_entry.id   AF-A0A679JHI3-F1
#
_cell.length_a   1.000
_cell.length_b   1.000
_cell.length_c   1.000
_cell.angle_alpha   90.00
_cell.angle_beta   90.00
_cell.angle_gamma   90.00
#
_symmetry.space_group_name_H-M   'P 1'
#
loop_
_entity.id
_entity.type
_entity.pdbx_description
1 polymer ?
#
loop_
_entity_poly.entity_id
_entity_poly.type
_entity_poly.pdbx_seq_one_letter_code
_entity_poly.pdbx_strand_id
1 'polypeptide(L)'
;MAKTLTNPLGDIRAEADHAMLSRAFYETPDYLSLLESDDKVVVVGRRGTGKSALTYRLQKQWSDPKASVLILVEPEEHHTLALAPLIARTGSRFLSIRGSCRLIWRYGLMLEIAQKLSSRYKTKESITQSEILAKHLKDWGRADLSFFEKIRSLLKRLITPAVTPDEAIGILVDALEEKAIERELKSILNNATYKVHVLVDRLDEGFDPDNSNVAFIDGALNAAIDVSTAFKGAIKPLVFLRDNIFRAVAHYDQDFTRNIEGQTLRLHWDATNLFYLVCNRIRSAFADTTQNNKRLWSRYTAHDLQGDDGFRQCLKFTLYRPRDILILLNSAFENASKRDLSAAVTTISLEDLEKSAKTISTNRLDDLHKEYRHIFPSIDSSISVFANRSPEVPLAEACELLMEVLGNPKSLESSTELAIFSQPEDLIRALYGIGFFGMFDAGSGSYVFSHDGRRPETEFQPGQKLLIHPCYWMALNLTRSTLNPDEATDINDEYEIKVASVTPELRNQRLGRLITEYSNIPAGTDGAVEFEQWCLDALKICFAGRLDNIALHPNKDSVNRRDIVGTNLAQTGFWNRIQSDYSTRQVIFEIKNYEGPTLEDYRQTLSYLSGPYGNLGFIISRDWNANLEKDRDLTWVRSIYYEHKKVIVRLSGKFISDILGKLRNPQKHDAGDRALFSLLDDYERLYFSQPSSRARSKGRPPGRRR
;
A
#
# COMPACT_ATOMS: atom_id res chain seq x y z
N MET A 1 -10.69 19.23 45.98
CA MET A 1 -10.69 17.89 45.38
C MET A 1 -9.69 17.91 44.24
N ALA A 2 -8.67 17.06 44.27
CA ALA A 2 -7.77 16.93 43.12
C ALA A 2 -8.59 16.43 41.92
N LYS A 3 -8.34 17.02 40.75
CA LYS A 3 -9.01 16.63 39.50
C LYS A 3 -8.18 15.54 38.84
N THR A 4 -8.85 14.54 38.29
CA THR A 4 -8.23 13.58 37.37
C THR A 4 -7.59 14.33 36.20
N LEU A 5 -6.33 14.01 35.91
CA LEU A 5 -5.57 14.66 34.84
C LEU A 5 -5.89 14.00 33.50
N THR A 6 -6.93 14.46 32.83
CA THR A 6 -7.27 14.01 31.46
C THR A 6 -6.50 14.83 30.43
N ASN A 7 -5.59 14.19 29.68
CA ASN A 7 -4.75 14.80 28.65
C ASN A 7 -3.96 16.06 29.08
N PRO A 8 -3.23 16.04 30.20
CA PRO A 8 -2.54 17.23 30.71
C PRO A 8 -1.51 17.79 29.73
N LEU A 9 -0.87 16.94 28.91
CA LEU A 9 0.13 17.37 27.94
C LEU A 9 -0.45 17.88 26.61
N GLY A 10 -1.77 18.05 26.50
CA GLY A 10 -2.45 18.51 25.29
C GLY A 10 -3.15 17.41 24.52
N ASP A 11 -3.89 17.80 23.47
CA ASP A 11 -4.61 16.89 22.58
C ASP A 11 -3.62 16.16 21.65
N ILE A 12 -3.99 14.95 21.26
CA ILE A 12 -3.20 14.07 20.39
C ILE A 12 -3.36 14.45 18.90
N ARG A 13 -4.41 15.21 18.57
CA ARG A 13 -4.67 15.79 17.24
C ARG A 13 -4.20 17.23 17.24
N ALA A 14 -3.30 17.56 16.33
CA ALA A 14 -2.68 18.89 16.26
C ALA A 14 -3.73 20.02 16.10
N GLU A 15 -4.82 19.75 15.38
CA GLU A 15 -5.90 20.68 15.08
C GLU A 15 -6.71 21.06 16.33
N ALA A 16 -6.80 20.13 17.29
CA ALA A 16 -7.43 20.36 18.58
C ALA A 16 -6.42 20.87 19.63
N ASP A 17 -5.12 20.80 19.35
CA ASP A 17 -4.04 21.10 20.30
C ASP A 17 -3.43 22.50 20.13
N HIS A 18 -4.05 23.39 19.33
CA HIS A 18 -3.53 24.73 19.02
C HIS A 18 -3.14 25.56 20.25
N ALA A 19 -3.86 25.44 21.36
CA ALA A 19 -3.56 26.17 22.60
C ALA A 19 -2.23 25.72 23.23
N MET A 20 -2.00 24.41 23.33
CA MET A 20 -0.75 23.84 23.84
C MET A 20 0.37 24.05 22.84
N LEU A 21 0.12 23.80 21.54
CA LEU A 21 1.08 24.09 20.49
C LEU A 21 1.59 25.52 20.65
N SER A 22 0.72 26.53 20.75
CA SER A 22 1.10 27.95 20.89
C SER A 22 2.04 28.25 22.07
N ARG A 23 1.92 27.50 23.17
CA ARG A 23 2.67 27.75 24.42
C ARG A 23 3.94 26.90 24.54
N ALA A 24 3.93 25.69 23.99
CA ALA A 24 4.89 24.63 24.31
C ALA A 24 5.40 23.86 23.09
N PHE A 25 5.39 24.48 21.91
CA PHE A 25 6.00 23.85 20.73
C PHE A 25 7.52 23.78 20.89
N TYR A 26 8.08 22.67 20.45
CA TYR A 26 9.52 22.48 20.40
C TYR A 26 10.00 22.75 18.98
N GLU A 27 10.86 23.76 18.82
CA GLU A 27 11.44 24.16 17.54
C GLU A 27 12.53 23.16 17.16
N THR A 28 12.16 22.16 16.36
CA THR A 28 13.09 21.14 15.88
C THR A 28 14.08 21.72 14.85
N PRO A 29 15.25 21.08 14.64
CA PRO A 29 16.15 21.44 13.54
C PRO A 29 15.43 21.46 12.17
N ASP A 30 14.54 20.51 11.93
CA ASP A 30 13.70 20.46 10.72
C ASP A 30 12.83 21.72 10.56
N TYR A 31 12.20 22.19 11.64
CA TYR A 31 11.42 23.43 11.62
C TYR A 31 12.28 24.64 11.28
N LEU A 32 13.45 24.77 11.92
CA LEU A 32 14.38 25.87 11.66
C LEU A 32 14.89 25.85 10.22
N SER A 33 15.21 24.67 9.68
CA SER A 33 15.61 24.51 8.27
C SER A 33 14.53 25.01 7.31
N LEU A 34 13.25 24.70 7.58
CA LEU A 34 12.11 25.18 6.79
C LEU A 34 11.86 26.69 6.92
N LEU A 35 12.34 27.35 7.98
CA LEU A 35 12.28 28.80 8.08
C LEU A 35 13.41 29.48 7.29
N GLU A 36 14.61 28.93 7.38
CA GLU A 36 15.85 29.57 6.90
C GLU A 36 16.14 29.28 5.42
N SER A 37 15.79 28.09 4.92
CA SER A 37 16.09 27.66 3.54
C SER A 37 14.83 27.45 2.70
N ASP A 38 14.91 27.84 1.43
CA ASP A 38 13.87 27.62 0.41
C ASP A 38 14.18 26.35 -0.45
N ASP A 39 15.19 25.55 -0.08
CA ASP A 39 15.68 24.39 -0.85
C ASP A 39 14.83 23.12 -0.69
N LYS A 40 13.95 23.10 0.32
CA LYS A 40 13.11 21.94 0.64
C LYS A 40 11.64 22.33 0.46
N VAL A 41 11.02 21.77 -0.57
CA VAL A 41 9.62 22.04 -0.95
C VAL A 41 8.69 20.94 -0.44
N VAL A 42 9.20 19.71 -0.30
CA VAL A 42 8.40 18.55 0.10
C VAL A 42 8.80 18.12 1.51
N VAL A 43 7.83 18.07 2.43
CA VAL A 43 8.04 17.65 3.82
C VAL A 43 7.33 16.31 4.03
N VAL A 44 8.08 15.27 4.31
CA VAL A 44 7.56 13.91 4.42
C VAL A 44 7.66 13.41 5.85
N GLY A 45 6.63 12.71 6.31
CA GLY A 45 6.68 12.02 7.59
C GLY A 45 5.53 11.03 7.79
N ARG A 46 5.73 10.04 8.66
CA ARG A 46 4.69 9.07 9.01
C ARG A 46 3.52 9.71 9.77
N ARG A 47 2.46 8.95 9.99
CA ARG A 47 1.33 9.40 10.82
C ARG A 47 1.82 9.57 12.27
N GLY A 48 1.56 10.74 12.86
CA GLY A 48 1.96 11.07 14.23
C GLY A 48 3.32 11.77 14.38
N THR A 49 4.07 12.02 13.30
CA THR A 49 5.37 12.72 13.34
C THR A 49 5.28 14.24 13.51
N GLY A 50 4.07 14.81 13.57
CA GLY A 50 3.87 16.23 13.82
C GLY A 50 3.75 17.15 12.60
N LYS A 51 3.51 16.62 11.38
CA LYS A 51 3.30 17.43 10.15
C LYS A 51 2.32 18.58 10.37
N SER A 52 1.10 18.31 10.81
CA SER A 52 0.09 19.36 11.01
C SER A 52 0.41 20.31 12.18
N ALA A 53 1.16 19.85 13.20
CA ALA A 53 1.65 20.74 14.26
C ALA A 53 2.71 21.71 13.72
N LEU A 54 3.58 21.23 12.82
CA LEU A 54 4.57 22.02 12.09
C LEU A 54 3.89 23.01 11.14
N THR A 55 2.88 22.58 10.38
CA THR A 55 2.04 23.44 9.53
C THR A 55 1.46 24.57 10.36
N TYR A 56 0.76 24.28 11.47
CA TYR A 56 0.18 25.29 12.37
C TYR A 56 1.21 26.31 12.88
N ARG A 57 2.42 25.86 13.22
CA ARG A 57 3.46 26.78 13.70
C ARG A 57 4.05 27.67 12.61
N LEU A 58 4.25 27.14 11.40
CA LEU A 58 4.65 27.95 10.24
C LEU A 58 3.57 28.99 9.90
N GLN A 59 2.28 28.63 10.00
CA GLN A 59 1.17 29.58 9.83
C GLN A 59 1.26 30.75 10.82
N LYS A 60 1.57 30.47 12.09
CA LYS A 60 1.75 31.51 13.11
C LYS A 60 2.99 32.36 12.87
N GLN A 61 4.09 31.74 12.45
CA GLN A 61 5.33 32.45 12.16
C GLN A 61 5.19 33.41 10.98
N TRP A 62 4.45 33.03 9.94
CA TRP A 62 4.23 33.85 8.74
C TRP A 62 2.91 34.64 8.78
N SER A 63 2.48 35.02 9.99
CA SER A 63 1.22 35.73 10.20
C SER A 63 1.32 37.25 9.97
N ASP A 64 2.51 37.85 9.98
CA ASP A 64 2.68 39.29 9.74
C ASP A 64 2.35 39.64 8.28
N PRO A 65 1.25 40.35 8.02
CA PRO A 65 0.85 40.70 6.66
C PRO A 65 1.83 41.69 6.00
N LYS A 66 2.69 42.39 6.74
CA LYS A 66 3.69 43.29 6.14
C LYS A 66 4.86 42.53 5.52
N ALA A 67 5.26 41.42 6.13
CA ALA A 67 6.40 40.61 5.72
C ALA A 67 6.01 39.38 4.88
N SER A 68 4.79 38.86 5.04
CA SER A 68 4.38 37.58 4.46
C SER A 68 2.96 37.61 3.89
N VAL A 69 2.73 36.80 2.85
CA VAL A 69 1.40 36.44 2.32
C VAL A 69 1.24 34.93 2.51
N LEU A 70 0.25 34.50 3.30
CA LEU A 70 0.01 33.08 3.58
C LEU A 70 -1.19 32.55 2.79
N ILE A 71 -0.99 31.38 2.17
CA ILE A 71 -2.01 30.61 1.44
C ILE A 71 -2.01 29.20 1.98
N LEU A 72 -3.20 28.69 2.30
CA LEU A 72 -3.41 27.36 2.87
C LEU A 72 -4.22 26.52 1.90
N VAL A 73 -3.77 25.30 1.65
CA VAL A 73 -4.47 24.30 0.87
C VAL A 73 -4.56 23.04 1.72
N GLU A 74 -5.72 22.81 2.32
CA GLU A 74 -6.00 21.68 3.19
C GLU A 74 -7.32 21.05 2.73
N PRO A 75 -7.29 19.97 1.91
CA PRO A 75 -8.51 19.33 1.47
C PRO A 75 -9.22 18.63 2.63
N GLU A 76 -10.52 18.44 2.46
CA GLU A 76 -11.33 17.54 3.28
C GLU A 76 -11.61 16.28 2.46
N GLU A 77 -11.91 15.17 3.13
CA GLU A 77 -12.16 13.88 2.49
C GLU A 77 -13.15 13.97 1.32
N HIS A 78 -14.26 14.69 1.51
CA HIS A 78 -15.29 14.84 0.49
C HIS A 78 -14.82 15.67 -0.73
N HIS A 79 -13.85 16.58 -0.56
CA HIS A 79 -13.24 17.32 -1.68
C HIS A 79 -12.45 16.38 -2.59
N THR A 80 -11.61 15.53 -2.00
CA THR A 80 -10.78 14.56 -2.73
C THR A 80 -11.64 13.53 -3.45
N LEU A 81 -12.60 12.92 -2.75
CA LEU A 81 -13.51 11.91 -3.33
C LEU A 81 -14.33 12.47 -4.49
N ALA A 82 -14.79 13.72 -4.38
CA ALA A 82 -15.59 14.36 -5.43
C ALA A 82 -14.76 14.79 -6.66
N LEU A 83 -13.44 14.89 -6.51
CA LEU A 83 -12.51 15.29 -7.56
C LEU A 83 -11.93 14.08 -8.32
N ALA A 84 -11.71 12.95 -7.64
CA ALA A 84 -11.07 11.75 -8.20
C ALA A 84 -11.66 11.27 -9.56
N PRO A 85 -13.00 11.19 -9.77
CA PRO A 85 -13.55 10.78 -11.06
C PRO A 85 -13.24 11.75 -12.21
N LEU A 86 -13.04 13.04 -11.91
CA LEU A 86 -12.67 14.03 -12.92
C LEU A 86 -11.18 13.92 -13.27
N ILE A 87 -10.32 13.67 -12.29
CA ILE A 87 -8.89 13.44 -12.49
C ILE A 87 -8.66 12.23 -13.38
N ALA A 88 -9.36 11.11 -13.12
CA ALA A 88 -9.27 9.90 -13.93
C ALA A 88 -9.63 10.14 -15.41
N ARG A 89 -10.39 11.21 -15.73
CA ARG A 89 -10.76 11.60 -17.10
C ARG A 89 -9.76 12.51 -17.78
N THR A 90 -8.69 12.94 -17.10
CA THR A 90 -7.67 13.84 -17.65
C THR A 90 -6.54 13.13 -18.41
N GLY A 91 -6.60 11.79 -18.52
CA GLY A 91 -5.63 11.00 -19.27
C GLY A 91 -5.94 9.50 -19.22
N SER A 92 -5.52 8.76 -20.26
CA SER A 92 -5.66 7.29 -20.31
C SER A 92 -4.50 6.54 -19.64
N ARG A 93 -3.35 7.21 -19.46
CA ARG A 93 -2.11 6.67 -18.89
C ARG A 93 -1.64 7.55 -17.72
N PHE A 94 -0.89 6.94 -16.80
CA PHE A 94 -0.33 7.63 -15.63
C PHE A 94 0.37 8.94 -15.98
N LEU A 95 1.29 8.92 -16.95
CA LEU A 95 2.05 10.11 -17.37
C LEU A 95 1.15 11.23 -17.91
N SER A 96 0.09 10.89 -18.65
CA SER A 96 -0.87 11.86 -19.18
C SER A 96 -1.68 12.51 -18.05
N ILE A 97 -2.19 11.70 -17.12
CA ILE A 97 -2.93 12.19 -15.94
C ILE A 97 -2.01 13.08 -15.10
N ARG A 98 -0.77 12.64 -14.84
CA ARG A 98 0.22 13.39 -14.07
C ARG A 98 0.57 14.72 -14.72
N GLY A 99 0.75 14.74 -16.05
CA GLY A 99 0.99 15.97 -16.82
C GLY A 99 -0.16 16.97 -16.69
N SER A 100 -1.41 16.50 -16.87
CA SER A 100 -2.62 17.30 -16.66
C SER A 100 -2.69 17.84 -15.23
N CYS A 101 -2.46 16.99 -14.22
CA CYS A 101 -2.50 17.38 -12.81
C CYS A 101 -1.44 18.42 -12.46
N ARG A 102 -0.20 18.27 -12.97
CA ARG A 102 0.87 19.26 -12.82
C ARG A 102 0.45 20.64 -13.34
N LEU A 103 -0.16 20.70 -14.52
CA LEU A 103 -0.68 21.96 -15.09
C LEU A 103 -1.79 22.58 -14.22
N ILE A 104 -2.75 21.77 -13.81
CA ILE A 104 -3.89 22.20 -12.97
C ILE A 104 -3.40 22.76 -11.63
N TRP A 105 -2.50 22.05 -10.95
CA TRP A 105 -1.94 22.48 -9.67
C TRP A 105 -1.14 23.77 -9.84
N ARG A 106 -0.26 23.85 -10.84
CA ARG A 106 0.57 25.03 -11.08
C ARG A 106 -0.28 26.26 -11.37
N TYR A 107 -1.28 26.12 -12.24
CA TYR A 107 -2.27 27.15 -12.53
C TYR A 107 -3.04 27.58 -11.28
N GLY A 108 -3.61 26.62 -10.55
CA GLY A 108 -4.40 26.89 -9.36
C GLY A 108 -3.60 27.61 -8.27
N LEU A 109 -2.38 27.14 -7.98
CA LEU A 109 -1.51 27.75 -6.96
C LEU A 109 -1.19 29.20 -7.32
N MET A 110 -0.83 29.49 -8.58
CA MET A 110 -0.58 30.86 -9.02
C MET A 110 -1.83 31.75 -8.92
N LEU A 111 -3.03 31.21 -9.15
CA LEU A 111 -4.26 31.97 -9.01
C LEU A 111 -4.73 32.17 -7.58
N GLU A 112 -4.49 31.22 -6.66
CA GLU A 112 -4.69 31.48 -5.23
C GLU A 112 -3.76 32.60 -4.74
N ILE A 113 -2.51 32.62 -5.23
CA ILE A 113 -1.57 33.70 -4.96
C ILE A 113 -2.11 35.03 -5.50
N ALA A 114 -2.46 35.08 -6.78
CA ALA A 114 -3.00 36.29 -7.40
C ALA A 114 -4.29 36.75 -6.71
N GLN A 115 -5.19 35.85 -6.36
CA GLN A 115 -6.44 36.16 -5.65
C GLN A 115 -6.14 36.77 -4.27
N LYS A 116 -5.20 36.19 -3.51
CA LYS A 116 -4.80 36.74 -2.22
C LYS A 116 -4.15 38.11 -2.36
N LEU A 117 -3.31 38.31 -3.37
CA LEU A 117 -2.67 39.60 -3.66
C LEU A 117 -3.66 40.66 -4.16
N SER A 118 -4.76 40.28 -4.81
CA SER A 118 -5.79 41.21 -5.27
C SER A 118 -6.50 41.93 -4.11
N SER A 119 -6.48 41.33 -2.92
CA SER A 119 -7.03 41.92 -1.70
C SER A 119 -6.09 42.93 -1.01
N ARG A 120 -4.82 43.03 -1.45
CA ARG A 120 -3.82 43.92 -0.83
C ARG A 120 -3.73 45.26 -1.52
N TYR A 121 -3.70 46.34 -0.73
CA TYR A 121 -3.64 47.71 -1.24
C TYR A 121 -2.51 47.93 -2.27
N LYS A 122 -1.30 47.44 -2.01
CA LYS A 122 -0.12 47.68 -2.87
C LYS A 122 -0.15 46.94 -4.22
N THR A 123 -0.85 45.81 -4.31
CA THR A 123 -0.85 44.95 -5.52
C THR A 123 -2.20 44.86 -6.21
N LYS A 124 -3.26 45.35 -5.55
CA LYS A 124 -4.62 45.35 -6.08
C LYS A 124 -4.70 46.05 -7.42
N GLU A 125 -4.05 47.21 -7.56
CA GLU A 125 -4.08 47.98 -8.80
C GLU A 125 -3.38 47.24 -9.94
N SER A 126 -2.17 46.72 -9.73
CA SER A 126 -1.42 45.95 -10.73
C SER A 126 -2.16 44.70 -11.19
N ILE A 127 -2.85 44.00 -10.28
CA ILE A 127 -3.66 42.81 -10.63
C ILE A 127 -4.91 43.20 -11.42
N THR A 128 -5.54 44.31 -11.05
CA THR A 128 -6.75 44.79 -11.73
C THR A 128 -6.43 45.31 -13.15
N GLN A 129 -5.24 45.89 -13.34
CA GLN A 129 -4.77 46.36 -14.65
C GLN A 129 -4.34 45.22 -15.58
N SER A 130 -3.96 44.06 -15.04
CA SER A 130 -3.62 42.89 -15.84
C SER A 130 -4.88 42.21 -16.36
N GLU A 131 -5.18 42.39 -17.65
CA GLU A 131 -6.34 41.78 -18.31
C GLU A 131 -6.33 40.24 -18.19
N ILE A 132 -5.14 39.64 -18.26
CA ILE A 132 -4.93 38.19 -18.16
C ILE A 132 -5.31 37.70 -16.77
N LEU A 133 -4.73 38.29 -15.71
CA LEU A 133 -5.04 37.89 -14.34
C LEU A 133 -6.51 38.16 -14.00
N ALA A 134 -7.06 39.30 -14.42
CA ALA A 134 -8.47 39.63 -14.18
C ALA A 134 -9.42 38.61 -14.82
N LYS A 135 -9.16 38.21 -16.08
CA LYS A 135 -9.91 37.15 -16.78
C LYS A 135 -9.84 35.83 -16.02
N HIS A 136 -8.64 35.34 -15.72
CA HIS A 136 -8.48 34.03 -15.09
C HIS A 136 -8.96 34.01 -13.62
N LEU A 137 -8.84 35.11 -12.87
CA LEU A 137 -9.37 35.20 -11.51
C LEU A 137 -10.91 35.17 -11.48
N LYS A 138 -11.57 35.79 -12.45
CA LYS A 138 -13.03 35.71 -12.61
C LYS A 138 -13.47 34.27 -12.85
N ASP A 139 -12.74 33.57 -13.71
CA ASP A 139 -12.97 32.18 -14.08
C ASP A 139 -12.63 31.17 -12.97
N TRP A 140 -11.62 31.47 -12.15
CA TRP A 140 -11.19 30.65 -11.02
C TRP A 140 -12.25 30.58 -9.93
N GLY A 141 -13.03 31.64 -9.78
CA GLY A 141 -14.20 31.70 -8.91
C GLY A 141 -13.96 32.48 -7.61
N ARG A 142 -14.97 32.42 -6.74
CA ARG A 142 -15.04 33.24 -5.53
C ARG A 142 -14.00 32.81 -4.48
N ALA A 143 -13.49 33.78 -3.71
CA ALA A 143 -12.44 33.54 -2.73
C ALA A 143 -12.89 32.71 -1.50
N ASP A 144 -14.19 32.56 -1.26
CA ASP A 144 -14.75 31.74 -0.17
C ASP A 144 -14.78 30.24 -0.50
N LEU A 145 -14.62 29.86 -1.78
CA LEU A 145 -14.53 28.47 -2.19
C LEU A 145 -13.11 27.91 -1.92
N SER A 146 -13.04 26.62 -1.58
CA SER A 146 -11.76 25.94 -1.40
C SER A 146 -11.04 25.74 -2.73
N PHE A 147 -9.71 25.56 -2.66
CA PHE A 147 -8.86 25.26 -3.80
C PHE A 147 -9.38 24.06 -4.63
N PHE A 148 -9.80 22.98 -3.96
CA PHE A 148 -10.27 21.76 -4.62
C PHE A 148 -11.64 21.94 -5.28
N GLU A 149 -12.54 22.74 -4.70
CA GLU A 149 -13.82 23.07 -5.33
C GLU A 149 -13.65 23.92 -6.59
N LYS A 150 -12.67 24.84 -6.59
CA LYS A 150 -12.31 25.63 -7.78
C LYS A 150 -11.73 24.75 -8.89
N ILE A 151 -10.81 23.83 -8.56
CA ILE A 151 -10.32 22.82 -9.52
C ILE A 151 -11.47 21.97 -10.06
N ARG A 152 -12.36 21.49 -9.18
CA ARG A 152 -13.51 20.69 -9.60
C ARG A 152 -14.41 21.44 -10.57
N SER A 153 -14.65 22.72 -10.32
CA SER A 153 -15.45 23.60 -11.19
C SER A 153 -14.77 23.84 -12.53
N LEU A 154 -13.45 24.08 -12.51
CA LEU A 154 -12.61 24.19 -13.70
C LEU A 154 -12.70 22.93 -14.56
N LEU A 155 -12.50 21.74 -13.97
CA LEU A 155 -12.53 20.48 -14.69
C LEU A 155 -13.92 20.11 -15.20
N LYS A 156 -15.00 20.41 -14.46
CA LYS A 156 -16.36 20.23 -14.97
C LYS A 156 -16.64 21.09 -16.21
N ARG A 157 -16.06 22.29 -16.28
CA ARG A 157 -16.19 23.21 -17.40
C ARG A 157 -15.38 22.78 -18.62
N LEU A 158 -14.13 22.34 -18.41
CA LEU A 158 -13.20 22.02 -19.49
C LEU A 158 -13.29 20.56 -19.95
N ILE A 159 -13.50 19.61 -19.03
CA ILE A 159 -13.47 18.17 -19.28
C ILE A 159 -14.91 17.63 -19.24
N THR A 160 -15.73 18.04 -20.21
CA THR A 160 -17.12 17.55 -20.35
C THR A 160 -17.14 16.08 -20.76
N PRO A 161 -18.24 15.32 -20.55
CA PRO A 161 -18.34 13.90 -20.93
C PRO A 161 -17.97 13.56 -22.38
N ALA A 162 -18.01 14.54 -23.29
CA ALA A 162 -17.64 14.38 -24.70
C ALA A 162 -16.12 14.40 -24.96
N VAL A 163 -15.34 14.99 -24.06
CA VAL A 163 -13.88 15.09 -24.18
C VAL A 163 -13.25 13.73 -23.89
N THR A 164 -12.42 13.24 -24.82
CA THR A 164 -11.66 12.01 -24.61
C THR A 164 -10.46 12.25 -23.68
N PRO A 165 -10.01 11.25 -22.90
CA PRO A 165 -8.89 11.43 -21.98
C PRO A 165 -7.59 11.88 -22.64
N ASP A 166 -7.35 11.51 -23.90
CA ASP A 166 -6.13 11.89 -24.62
C ASP A 166 -6.17 13.34 -25.14
N GLU A 167 -7.36 13.92 -25.35
CA GLU A 167 -7.55 15.33 -25.71
C GLU A 167 -7.46 16.28 -24.50
N ALA A 168 -7.74 15.75 -23.30
CA ALA A 168 -7.87 16.55 -22.08
C ALA A 168 -6.64 17.43 -21.80
N ILE A 169 -5.43 16.89 -21.95
CA ILE A 169 -4.19 17.64 -21.69
C ILE A 169 -4.01 18.81 -22.66
N GLY A 170 -4.36 18.62 -23.94
CA GLY A 170 -4.29 19.70 -24.95
C GLY A 170 -5.25 20.83 -24.61
N ILE A 171 -6.49 20.49 -24.26
CA ILE A 171 -7.50 21.48 -23.82
C ILE A 171 -7.02 22.25 -22.59
N LEU A 172 -6.39 21.57 -21.62
CA LEU A 172 -5.85 22.22 -20.43
C LEU A 172 -4.68 23.17 -20.78
N VAL A 173 -3.77 22.76 -21.66
CA VAL A 173 -2.66 23.63 -22.11
C VAL A 173 -3.18 24.91 -22.74
N ASP A 174 -4.17 24.80 -23.63
CA ASP A 174 -4.73 25.93 -24.35
C ASP A 174 -5.57 26.85 -23.44
N ALA A 175 -6.34 26.28 -22.52
CA ALA A 175 -7.27 27.03 -21.68
C ALA A 175 -6.63 27.74 -20.49
N LEU A 176 -5.55 27.19 -19.92
CA LEU A 176 -4.98 27.68 -18.66
C LEU A 176 -4.01 28.85 -18.82
N GLU A 177 -3.50 29.10 -20.04
CA GLU A 177 -2.56 30.20 -20.35
C GLU A 177 -1.42 30.34 -19.31
N GLU A 178 -0.93 29.21 -18.80
CA GLU A 178 -0.11 29.12 -17.58
C GLU A 178 1.13 30.03 -17.63
N LYS A 179 1.82 30.06 -18.77
CA LYS A 179 3.01 30.91 -18.98
C LYS A 179 2.72 32.40 -19.01
N ALA A 180 1.52 32.80 -19.41
CA ALA A 180 1.13 34.20 -19.37
C ALA A 180 0.89 34.64 -17.92
N ILE A 181 0.16 33.84 -17.14
CA ILE A 181 -0.07 34.07 -15.71
C ILE A 181 1.25 34.12 -14.94
N GLU A 182 2.18 33.21 -15.23
CA GLU A 182 3.51 33.18 -14.61
C GLU A 182 4.26 34.52 -14.82
N ARG A 183 4.26 35.06 -16.05
CA ARG A 183 4.93 36.32 -16.38
C ARG A 183 4.31 37.52 -15.67
N GLU A 184 2.98 37.61 -15.66
CA GLU A 184 2.25 38.69 -14.98
C GLU A 184 2.51 38.65 -13.47
N LEU A 185 2.46 37.46 -12.86
CA LEU A 185 2.70 37.29 -11.44
C LEU A 185 4.15 37.62 -11.06
N LYS A 186 5.13 37.28 -11.91
CA LYS A 186 6.54 37.68 -11.73
C LYS A 186 6.70 39.19 -11.74
N SER A 187 6.08 39.88 -12.68
CA SER A 187 6.12 41.35 -12.76
C SER A 187 5.64 42.01 -11.45
N ILE A 188 4.55 41.48 -10.88
CA ILE A 188 3.97 41.98 -9.62
C ILE A 188 4.89 41.67 -8.43
N LEU A 189 5.46 40.47 -8.35
CA LEU A 189 6.26 40.02 -7.22
C LEU A 189 7.70 40.55 -7.22
N ASN A 190 8.26 40.92 -8.38
CA ASN A 190 9.63 41.46 -8.49
C ASN A 190 9.85 42.71 -7.61
N ASN A 191 8.80 43.49 -7.35
CA ASN A 191 8.85 44.70 -6.53
C ASN A 191 8.29 44.48 -5.10
N ALA A 192 7.98 43.25 -4.72
CA ALA A 192 7.40 42.94 -3.43
C ALA A 192 8.48 42.91 -2.33
N THR A 193 8.20 43.59 -1.21
CA THR A 193 9.04 43.52 0.00
C THR A 193 8.63 42.39 0.95
N TYR A 194 7.77 41.49 0.49
CA TYR A 194 7.19 40.40 1.29
C TYR A 194 7.38 39.08 0.55
N LYS A 195 7.43 37.98 1.30
CA LYS A 195 7.45 36.62 0.74
C LYS A 195 6.05 36.03 0.72
N VAL A 196 5.75 35.23 -0.29
CA VAL A 196 4.52 34.44 -0.35
C VAL A 196 4.83 33.03 0.14
N HIS A 197 4.06 32.53 1.08
CA HIS A 197 4.17 31.19 1.63
C HIS A 197 2.91 30.40 1.28
N VAL A 198 3.08 29.23 0.68
CA VAL A 198 1.99 28.30 0.38
C VAL A 198 2.20 27.07 1.23
N LEU A 199 1.22 26.72 2.05
CA LEU A 199 1.22 25.48 2.83
C LEU A 199 0.15 24.55 2.28
N VAL A 200 0.58 23.38 1.83
CA VAL A 200 -0.31 22.31 1.37
C VAL A 200 -0.18 21.15 2.35
N ASP A 201 -1.21 20.87 3.13
CA ASP A 201 -1.24 19.76 4.10
C ASP A 201 -2.47 18.88 3.85
N ARG A 202 -2.54 17.71 4.47
CA ARG A 202 -3.70 16.79 4.44
C ARG A 202 -4.06 16.24 3.07
N LEU A 203 -3.11 16.16 2.13
CA LEU A 203 -3.30 15.52 0.82
C LEU A 203 -3.63 14.01 0.92
N ASP A 204 -3.48 13.44 2.10
CA ASP A 204 -3.86 12.09 2.48
C ASP A 204 -5.36 11.88 2.77
N GLU A 205 -6.14 12.94 2.95
CA GLU A 205 -7.58 12.83 3.22
C GLU A 205 -8.34 12.36 1.98
N GLY A 206 -9.06 11.24 2.10
CA GLY A 206 -9.77 10.60 0.99
C GLY A 206 -8.86 10.02 -0.10
N PHE A 207 -7.57 9.77 0.22
CA PHE A 207 -6.62 9.17 -0.71
C PHE A 207 -6.77 7.65 -0.78
N ASP A 208 -6.98 7.13 -1.99
CA ASP A 208 -6.90 5.71 -2.34
C ASP A 208 -5.71 5.52 -3.30
N PRO A 209 -4.79 4.56 -3.08
CA PRO A 209 -3.61 4.34 -3.93
C PRO A 209 -3.94 3.77 -5.33
N ASP A 210 -4.80 4.43 -6.08
CA ASP A 210 -5.04 4.17 -7.50
C ASP A 210 -4.11 5.03 -8.37
N ASN A 211 -3.97 4.63 -9.65
CA ASN A 211 -3.09 5.33 -10.59
C ASN A 211 -3.44 6.82 -10.73
N SER A 212 -4.73 7.18 -10.64
CA SER A 212 -5.19 8.55 -10.86
C SER A 212 -4.86 9.46 -9.67
N ASN A 213 -5.12 9.01 -8.44
CA ASN A 213 -4.82 9.78 -7.25
C ASN A 213 -3.31 9.91 -7.03
N VAL A 214 -2.53 8.85 -7.29
CA VAL A 214 -1.06 8.94 -7.23
C VAL A 214 -0.54 9.97 -8.24
N ALA A 215 -1.04 9.95 -9.48
CA ALA A 215 -0.69 10.93 -10.51
C ALA A 215 -1.09 12.36 -10.14
N PHE A 216 -2.20 12.54 -9.42
CA PHE A 216 -2.64 13.85 -8.93
C PHE A 216 -1.69 14.42 -7.87
N ILE A 217 -1.29 13.60 -6.89
CA ILE A 217 -0.33 14.00 -5.86
C ILE A 217 1.06 14.26 -6.47
N ASP A 218 1.52 13.39 -7.36
CA ASP A 218 2.76 13.59 -8.12
C ASP A 218 2.73 14.94 -8.88
N GLY A 219 1.63 15.22 -9.57
CA GLY A 219 1.40 16.51 -10.22
C GLY A 219 1.49 17.69 -9.25
N ALA A 220 0.97 17.56 -8.02
CA ALA A 220 1.06 18.58 -6.98
C ALA A 220 2.51 18.85 -6.53
N LEU A 221 3.29 17.78 -6.30
CA LEU A 221 4.70 17.87 -5.90
C LEU A 221 5.52 18.57 -6.97
N ASN A 222 5.41 18.12 -8.22
CA ASN A 222 6.09 18.74 -9.35
C ASN A 222 5.66 20.21 -9.55
N ALA A 223 4.37 20.52 -9.43
CA ALA A 223 3.88 21.89 -9.55
C ALA A 223 4.42 22.81 -8.44
N ALA A 224 4.48 22.34 -7.19
CA ALA A 224 5.06 23.10 -6.09
C ALA A 224 6.55 23.38 -6.33
N ILE A 225 7.31 22.38 -6.79
CA ILE A 225 8.74 22.52 -7.12
C ILE A 225 8.93 23.50 -8.30
N ASP A 226 8.08 23.43 -9.33
CA ASP A 226 8.10 24.35 -10.46
C ASP A 226 7.83 25.79 -10.02
N VAL A 227 6.85 26.00 -9.13
CA VAL A 227 6.53 27.34 -8.59
C VAL A 227 7.69 27.85 -7.75
N SER A 228 8.27 27.03 -6.86
CA SER A 228 9.45 27.41 -6.07
C SER A 228 10.61 27.84 -6.97
N THR A 229 10.87 27.05 -8.02
CA THR A 229 11.96 27.31 -8.98
C THR A 229 11.71 28.57 -9.81
N ALA A 230 10.50 28.72 -10.35
CA ALA A 230 10.14 29.85 -11.19
C ALA A 230 10.14 31.18 -10.44
N PHE A 231 9.80 31.16 -9.15
CA PHE A 231 9.65 32.36 -8.30
C PHE A 231 10.65 32.36 -7.13
N LYS A 232 11.87 31.87 -7.38
CA LYS A 232 12.93 31.69 -6.37
C LYS A 232 13.06 32.91 -5.45
N GLY A 233 12.90 32.68 -4.15
CA GLY A 233 12.99 33.69 -3.10
C GLY A 233 11.73 34.55 -2.89
N ALA A 234 10.78 34.55 -3.83
CA ALA A 234 9.52 35.28 -3.73
C ALA A 234 8.35 34.41 -3.29
N ILE A 235 8.25 33.17 -3.80
CA ILE A 235 7.23 32.20 -3.40
C ILE A 235 7.90 30.96 -2.79
N LYS A 236 7.48 30.59 -1.59
CA LYS A 236 7.90 29.39 -0.86
C LYS A 236 6.72 28.44 -0.69
N PRO A 237 6.56 27.45 -1.57
CA PRO A 237 5.60 26.37 -1.36
C PRO A 237 6.20 25.28 -0.47
N LEU A 238 5.40 24.78 0.47
CA LEU A 238 5.69 23.60 1.27
C LEU A 238 4.53 22.62 1.15
N VAL A 239 4.82 21.40 0.71
CA VAL A 239 3.85 20.31 0.60
C VAL A 239 4.16 19.25 1.64
N PHE A 240 3.24 19.06 2.58
CA PHE A 240 3.32 18.03 3.61
C PHE A 240 2.67 16.75 3.10
N LEU A 241 3.42 15.65 3.13
CA LEU A 241 2.95 14.37 2.62
C LEU A 241 3.17 13.24 3.63
N ARG A 242 2.20 12.33 3.69
CA ARG A 242 2.40 11.06 4.40
C ARG A 242 3.42 10.20 3.66
N ASP A 243 4.23 9.51 4.43
CA ASP A 243 5.32 8.69 3.90
C ASP A 243 4.84 7.59 2.93
N ASN A 244 3.71 6.92 3.23
CA ASN A 244 3.14 5.91 2.33
C ASN A 244 2.69 6.49 0.97
N ILE A 245 2.17 7.72 0.94
CA ILE A 245 1.78 8.39 -0.32
C ILE A 245 3.01 8.85 -1.09
N PHE A 246 4.01 9.40 -0.39
CA PHE A 246 5.29 9.76 -0.99
C PHE A 246 5.95 8.56 -1.67
N ARG A 247 5.88 7.38 -1.03
CA ARG A 247 6.36 6.12 -1.62
C ARG A 247 5.54 5.68 -2.83
N ALA A 248 4.21 5.83 -2.80
CA ALA A 248 3.39 5.55 -3.97
C ALA A 248 3.83 6.43 -5.16
N VAL A 249 4.07 7.73 -4.95
CA VAL A 249 4.63 8.60 -5.99
C VAL A 249 5.98 8.09 -6.51
N ALA A 250 6.91 7.75 -5.60
CA ALA A 250 8.22 7.22 -5.97
C ALA A 250 8.17 5.93 -6.80
N HIS A 251 7.17 5.08 -6.57
CA HIS A 251 6.98 3.83 -7.31
C HIS A 251 6.52 4.07 -8.76
N TYR A 252 5.65 5.06 -8.96
CA TYR A 252 5.04 5.32 -10.27
C TYR A 252 5.80 6.34 -11.12
N ASP A 253 6.49 7.30 -10.51
CA ASP A 253 7.25 8.34 -11.21
C ASP A 253 8.68 7.88 -11.54
N GLN A 254 8.94 7.66 -12.83
CA GLN A 254 10.26 7.27 -13.33
C GLN A 254 11.33 8.35 -13.12
N ASP A 255 10.94 9.63 -13.00
CA ASP A 255 11.84 10.76 -12.81
C ASP A 255 11.95 11.21 -11.34
N PHE A 256 11.40 10.43 -10.40
CA PHE A 256 11.29 10.77 -8.98
C PHE A 256 12.63 11.24 -8.36
N THR A 257 13.70 10.46 -8.52
CA THR A 257 15.03 10.76 -7.97
C THR A 257 15.59 12.08 -8.50
N ARG A 258 15.30 12.39 -9.77
CA ARG A 258 15.80 13.61 -10.41
C ARG A 258 15.06 14.84 -9.93
N ASN A 259 13.73 14.76 -9.79
CA ASN A 259 12.88 15.94 -9.64
C ASN A 259 12.44 16.19 -8.18
N ILE A 260 12.18 15.13 -7.41
CA ILE A 260 11.49 15.22 -6.11
C ILE A 260 12.44 14.90 -4.94
N GLU A 261 13.27 13.87 -5.06
CA GLU A 261 14.09 13.36 -3.95
C GLU A 261 15.01 14.44 -3.34
N GLY A 262 15.72 15.21 -4.18
CA GLY A 262 16.61 16.29 -3.71
C GLY A 262 15.88 17.45 -3.01
N GLN A 263 14.59 17.66 -3.31
CA GLN A 263 13.74 18.73 -2.76
C GLN A 263 12.99 18.31 -1.50
N THR A 264 13.24 17.09 -1.01
CA THR A 264 12.51 16.49 0.12
C THR A 264 13.27 16.67 1.44
N LEU A 265 12.53 17.03 2.49
CA LEU A 265 12.92 16.99 3.90
C LEU A 265 12.07 15.91 4.58
N ARG A 266 12.71 14.95 5.23
CA ARG A 266 12.03 13.90 6.00
C ARG A 266 12.10 14.22 7.49
N LEU A 267 10.95 14.28 8.14
CA LEU A 267 10.87 14.59 9.57
C LEU A 267 11.45 13.46 10.41
N HIS A 268 12.39 13.79 11.30
CA HIS A 268 13.04 12.83 12.18
C HIS A 268 12.92 13.23 13.66
N TRP A 269 12.73 12.24 14.52
CA TRP A 269 12.62 12.42 15.97
C TRP A 269 13.54 11.45 16.70
N ASP A 270 14.54 12.00 17.38
CA ASP A 270 15.38 11.27 18.31
C ASP A 270 14.84 11.37 19.76
N ALA A 271 15.46 10.60 20.65
CA ALA A 271 15.10 10.58 22.07
C ALA A 271 15.23 11.97 22.73
N THR A 272 16.21 12.77 22.33
CA THR A 272 16.48 14.10 22.91
C THR A 272 15.40 15.10 22.51
N ASN A 273 15.04 15.13 21.22
CA ASN A 273 14.01 16.01 20.67
C ASN A 273 12.63 15.68 21.28
N LEU A 274 12.32 14.39 21.42
CA LEU A 274 11.09 13.95 22.11
C LEU A 274 11.10 14.33 23.59
N PHE A 275 12.25 14.20 24.27
CA PHE A 275 12.38 14.60 25.67
C PHE A 275 12.12 16.10 25.86
N TYR A 276 12.68 16.94 24.99
CA TYR A 276 12.47 18.39 25.02
C TYR A 276 11.02 18.77 24.71
N LEU A 277 10.39 18.11 23.73
CA LEU A 277 8.97 18.29 23.44
C LEU A 277 8.10 17.98 24.68
N VAL A 278 8.36 16.86 25.36
CA VAL A 278 7.62 16.45 26.55
C VAL A 278 7.85 17.45 27.70
N CYS A 279 9.10 17.83 27.95
CA CYS A 279 9.44 18.79 29.00
C CYS A 279 8.77 20.15 28.79
N ASN A 280 8.75 20.65 27.54
CA ASN A 280 8.06 21.91 27.21
C ASN A 280 6.56 21.84 27.53
N ARG A 281 5.92 20.71 27.19
CA ARG A 281 4.50 20.48 27.49
C ARG A 281 4.24 20.33 28.98
N ILE A 282 5.10 19.63 29.74
CA ILE A 282 5.00 19.51 31.20
C ILE A 282 5.05 20.90 31.86
N ARG A 283 6.02 21.75 31.48
CA ARG A 283 6.11 23.13 32.03
C ARG A 283 4.83 23.91 31.77
N SER A 284 4.30 23.85 30.55
CA SER A 284 3.07 24.56 30.21
C SER A 284 1.82 23.97 30.87
N ALA A 285 1.75 22.66 31.05
CA ALA A 285 0.62 21.96 31.64
C ALA A 285 0.47 22.25 33.14
N PHE A 286 1.61 22.26 33.85
CA PHE A 286 1.64 22.38 35.31
C PHE A 286 2.16 23.73 35.81
N ALA A 287 2.38 24.69 34.90
CA ALA A 287 2.98 25.99 35.20
C ALA A 287 4.32 25.90 35.97
N ASP A 288 5.11 24.85 35.69
CA ASP A 288 6.39 24.59 36.34
C ASP A 288 7.51 25.41 35.70
N THR A 289 8.25 26.18 36.51
CA THR A 289 9.32 27.08 36.08
C THR A 289 10.70 26.42 36.06
N THR A 290 10.79 25.12 36.32
CA THR A 290 12.07 24.39 36.34
C THR A 290 12.71 24.37 34.96
N GLN A 291 13.88 25.02 34.86
CA GLN A 291 14.60 25.14 33.59
C GLN A 291 15.25 23.84 33.16
N ASN A 292 15.90 23.13 34.08
CA ASN A 292 16.59 21.89 33.79
C ASN A 292 15.60 20.74 33.49
N ASN A 293 15.62 20.23 32.26
CA ASN A 293 14.71 19.18 31.79
C ASN A 293 14.77 17.89 32.62
N LYS A 294 15.96 17.44 33.03
CA LYS A 294 16.12 16.22 33.84
C LYS A 294 15.48 16.38 35.22
N ARG A 295 15.72 17.51 35.89
CA ARG A 295 15.10 17.83 37.18
C ARG A 295 13.59 17.98 37.07
N LEU A 296 13.10 18.58 35.98
CA LEU A 296 11.67 18.69 35.69
C LEU A 296 11.05 17.30 35.55
N TRP A 297 11.63 16.45 34.69
CA TRP A 297 11.15 15.08 34.47
C TRP A 297 11.08 14.29 35.77
N SER A 298 12.17 14.26 36.54
CA SER A 298 12.23 13.53 37.82
C SER A 298 11.26 14.04 38.89
N ARG A 299 10.66 15.24 38.73
CA ARG A 299 9.61 15.74 39.63
C ARG A 299 8.25 15.12 39.33
N TYR A 300 8.00 14.74 38.08
CA TYR A 300 6.73 14.14 37.64
C TYR A 300 6.84 12.62 37.43
N THR A 301 8.00 12.03 37.73
CA THR A 301 8.22 10.58 37.71
C THR A 301 8.79 10.06 39.02
N ALA A 302 8.49 8.80 39.32
CA ALA A 302 8.91 8.14 40.55
C ALA A 302 9.88 6.98 40.26
N HIS A 303 10.82 6.77 41.21
CA HIS A 303 11.75 5.63 41.22
C HIS A 303 12.47 5.44 39.88
N ASP A 304 12.32 4.28 39.26
CA ASP A 304 13.03 3.83 38.06
C ASP A 304 12.73 4.70 36.82
N LEU A 305 11.65 5.49 36.85
CA LEU A 305 11.30 6.42 35.78
C LEU A 305 12.01 7.78 35.90
N GLN A 306 12.85 8.00 36.92
CA GLN A 306 13.61 9.24 37.06
C GLN A 306 14.86 9.26 36.15
N GLY A 307 15.30 10.47 35.79
CA GLY A 307 16.48 10.65 34.93
C GLY A 307 16.25 10.26 33.47
N ASP A 308 17.35 10.19 32.70
CA ASP A 308 17.30 9.97 31.26
C ASP A 308 16.88 8.53 30.91
N ASP A 309 17.36 7.56 31.68
CA ASP A 309 17.05 6.14 31.47
C ASP A 309 15.56 5.86 31.68
N GLY A 310 14.94 6.53 32.66
CA GLY A 310 13.50 6.47 32.87
C GLY A 310 12.69 7.02 31.69
N PHE A 311 13.14 8.10 31.05
CA PHE A 311 12.49 8.60 29.83
C PHE A 311 12.69 7.64 28.64
N ARG A 312 13.89 7.08 28.49
CA ARG A 312 14.16 6.04 27.47
C ARG A 312 13.26 4.82 27.69
N GLN A 313 12.99 4.44 28.93
CA GLN A 313 12.04 3.36 29.24
C GLN A 313 10.63 3.66 28.72
N CYS A 314 10.15 4.91 28.78
CA CYS A 314 8.89 5.31 28.16
C CYS A 314 8.91 5.16 26.63
N LEU A 315 10.03 5.55 25.98
CA LEU A 315 10.15 5.49 24.53
C LEU A 315 10.07 4.05 23.99
N LYS A 316 10.47 3.04 24.77
CA LYS A 316 10.34 1.61 24.41
C LYS A 316 8.91 1.22 24.02
N PHE A 317 7.90 1.89 24.59
CA PHE A 317 6.49 1.63 24.27
C PHE A 317 5.96 2.48 23.11
N THR A 318 6.83 3.19 22.39
CA THR A 318 6.47 4.13 21.31
C THR A 318 7.15 3.75 19.99
N LEU A 319 6.72 4.39 18.90
CA LEU A 319 7.40 4.32 17.60
C LEU A 319 8.27 5.55 17.35
N TYR A 320 8.85 6.13 18.42
CA TYR A 320 9.65 7.36 18.39
C TYR A 320 8.93 8.54 17.69
N ARG A 321 7.63 8.71 17.97
CA ARG A 321 6.82 9.82 17.42
C ARG A 321 6.24 10.67 18.53
N PRO A 322 6.13 12.01 18.31
CA PRO A 322 5.49 12.92 19.25
C PRO A 322 4.12 12.46 19.71
N ARG A 323 3.25 12.05 18.77
CA ARG A 323 1.89 11.62 19.11
C ARG A 323 1.89 10.40 20.03
N ASP A 324 2.77 9.45 19.77
CA ASP A 324 2.83 8.19 20.50
C ASP A 324 3.29 8.37 21.95
N ILE A 325 4.33 9.18 22.18
CA ILE A 325 4.79 9.49 23.54
C ILE A 325 3.76 10.34 24.30
N LEU A 326 3.04 11.24 23.62
CA LEU A 326 1.99 12.04 24.26
C LEU A 326 0.78 11.19 24.65
N ILE A 327 0.33 10.25 23.82
CA ILE A 327 -0.73 9.28 24.17
C ILE A 327 -0.32 8.49 25.41
N LEU A 328 0.91 7.94 25.41
CA LEU A 328 1.45 7.15 26.51
C LEU A 328 1.45 7.93 27.82
N LEU A 329 2.03 9.13 27.83
CA LEU A 329 2.19 9.93 29.03
C LEU A 329 0.88 10.56 29.51
N ASN A 330 -0.01 10.99 28.61
CA ASN A 330 -1.33 11.50 29.01
C ASN A 330 -2.14 10.43 29.77
N SER A 331 -2.18 9.20 29.24
CA SER A 331 -2.84 8.07 29.89
C SER A 331 -2.12 7.65 31.19
N ALA A 332 -0.79 7.73 31.23
CA ALA A 332 -0.02 7.47 32.45
C ALA A 332 -0.29 8.51 33.55
N PHE A 333 -0.37 9.81 33.22
CA PHE A 333 -0.78 10.86 34.16
C PHE A 333 -2.22 10.65 34.66
N GLU A 334 -3.12 10.23 33.77
CA GLU A 334 -4.49 9.93 34.14
C GLU A 334 -4.55 8.77 35.15
N ASN A 335 -3.83 7.68 34.89
CA ASN A 335 -3.70 6.54 35.80
C ASN A 335 -3.10 6.95 37.15
N ALA A 336 -2.01 7.69 37.13
CA ALA A 336 -1.33 8.17 38.33
C ALA A 336 -2.25 9.05 39.19
N SER A 337 -3.00 9.96 38.56
CA SER A 337 -3.95 10.84 39.26
C SER A 337 -5.15 10.08 39.85
N LYS A 338 -5.55 8.97 39.24
CA LYS A 338 -6.61 8.08 39.76
C LYS A 338 -6.10 7.23 40.93
N ARG A 339 -4.82 6.84 40.92
CA ARG A 339 -4.21 6.06 42.01
C ARG A 339 -4.13 6.87 43.30
N ASP A 340 -3.71 8.13 43.22
CA ASP A 340 -3.61 9.01 44.39
C ASP A 340 -4.25 10.38 44.11
N LEU A 341 -5.53 10.49 44.47
CA LEU A 341 -6.31 11.73 44.40
C LEU A 341 -5.91 12.75 45.49
N SER A 342 -5.06 12.38 46.46
CA SER A 342 -4.64 13.25 47.55
C SER A 342 -3.25 13.86 47.32
N ALA A 343 -2.49 13.34 46.34
CA ALA A 343 -1.16 13.82 46.00
C ALA A 343 -1.17 15.31 45.62
N ALA A 344 -0.25 16.07 46.22
CA ALA A 344 -0.02 17.47 45.86
C ALA A 344 0.56 17.62 44.44
N VAL A 345 1.38 16.65 44.01
CA VAL A 345 1.94 16.55 42.67
C VAL A 345 1.75 15.12 42.19
N THR A 346 1.11 14.94 41.05
CA THR A 346 0.96 13.62 40.43
C THR A 346 2.28 13.15 39.84
N THR A 347 2.79 12.02 40.32
CA THR A 347 3.99 11.36 39.80
C THR A 347 3.62 10.06 39.10
N ILE A 348 4.15 9.88 37.89
CA ILE A 348 4.01 8.64 37.12
C ILE A 348 4.99 7.62 37.70
N SER A 349 4.49 6.44 38.07
CA SER A 349 5.31 5.27 38.39
C SER A 349 5.31 4.27 37.22
N LEU A 350 6.16 3.24 37.34
CA LEU A 350 6.21 2.16 36.35
C LEU A 350 4.84 1.47 36.16
N GLU A 351 4.07 1.30 37.23
CA GLU A 351 2.73 0.69 37.19
C GLU A 351 1.75 1.47 36.30
N ASP A 352 1.77 2.81 36.40
CA ASP A 352 0.89 3.67 35.58
C ASP A 352 1.27 3.62 34.10
N LEU A 353 2.58 3.58 33.86
CA LEU A 353 3.17 3.50 32.53
C LEU A 353 2.83 2.15 31.88
N GLU A 354 3.01 1.03 32.58
CA GLU A 354 2.69 -0.31 32.09
C GLU A 354 1.19 -0.46 31.78
N LYS A 355 0.31 0.09 32.64
CA LYS A 355 -1.12 0.10 32.37
C LYS A 355 -1.48 0.89 31.10
N SER A 356 -0.81 2.02 30.88
CA SER A 356 -0.94 2.83 29.66
C SER A 356 -0.42 2.07 28.44
N ALA A 357 0.78 1.51 28.54
CA ALA A 357 1.45 0.77 27.49
C ALA A 357 0.67 -0.48 27.06
N LYS A 358 0.01 -1.19 27.99
CA LYS A 358 -0.83 -2.36 27.67
C LYS A 358 -1.99 -1.99 26.73
N THR A 359 -2.65 -0.87 27.01
CA THR A 359 -3.76 -0.36 26.20
C THR A 359 -3.27 0.05 24.81
N ILE A 360 -2.15 0.78 24.76
CA ILE A 360 -1.56 1.26 23.50
C ILE A 360 -1.04 0.10 22.65
N SER A 361 -0.39 -0.89 23.27
CA SER A 361 0.12 -2.09 22.61
C SER A 361 -1.00 -2.85 21.92
N THR A 362 -2.13 -3.03 22.61
CA THR A 362 -3.31 -3.71 22.06
C THR A 362 -3.89 -2.94 20.87
N ASN A 363 -4.11 -1.64 21.04
CA ASN A 363 -4.64 -0.80 19.96
C ASN A 363 -3.71 -0.77 18.73
N ARG A 364 -2.39 -0.78 18.93
CA ARG A 364 -1.42 -0.81 17.83
C ARG A 364 -1.42 -2.14 17.09
N LEU A 365 -1.52 -3.25 17.81
CA LEU A 365 -1.62 -4.57 17.19
C LEU A 365 -2.90 -4.66 16.33
N ASP A 366 -4.03 -4.16 16.85
CA ASP A 366 -5.29 -4.08 16.11
C ASP A 366 -5.18 -3.18 14.86
N ASP A 367 -4.51 -2.03 14.99
CA ASP A 367 -4.27 -1.12 13.86
C ASP A 367 -3.38 -1.77 12.79
N LEU A 368 -2.32 -2.50 13.20
CA LEU A 368 -1.45 -3.25 12.30
C LEU A 368 -2.25 -4.31 11.51
N HIS A 369 -3.11 -5.07 12.21
CA HIS A 369 -3.99 -6.04 11.55
C HIS A 369 -4.92 -5.35 10.54
N LYS A 370 -5.59 -4.26 10.91
CA LYS A 370 -6.50 -3.52 10.00
C LYS A 370 -5.79 -2.96 8.78
N GLU A 371 -4.58 -2.42 8.96
CA GLU A 371 -3.80 -1.78 7.88
C GLU A 371 -3.34 -2.80 6.84
N TYR A 372 -2.88 -3.97 7.28
CA TYR A 372 -2.20 -4.92 6.40
C TYR A 372 -3.03 -6.13 5.99
N ARG A 373 -4.19 -6.43 6.61
CA ARG A 373 -5.02 -7.62 6.29
C ARG A 373 -5.39 -7.73 4.81
N HIS A 374 -5.60 -6.61 4.12
CA HIS A 374 -5.91 -6.62 2.69
C HIS A 374 -4.72 -6.98 1.79
N ILE A 375 -3.49 -6.77 2.26
CA ILE A 375 -2.24 -6.99 1.51
C ILE A 375 -1.59 -8.31 1.92
N PHE A 376 -1.70 -8.65 3.21
CA PHE A 376 -1.19 -9.83 3.88
C PHE A 376 -2.32 -10.58 4.64
N PRO A 377 -3.24 -11.28 3.93
CA PRO A 377 -4.36 -12.01 4.54
C PRO A 377 -4.01 -12.96 5.69
N SER A 378 -2.82 -13.57 5.71
CA SER A 378 -2.43 -14.47 6.81
C SER A 378 -1.79 -13.77 8.03
N ILE A 379 -1.76 -12.43 8.08
CA ILE A 379 -1.08 -11.66 9.14
C ILE A 379 -1.48 -12.07 10.56
N ASP A 380 -2.78 -12.28 10.81
CA ASP A 380 -3.30 -12.68 12.13
C ASP A 380 -2.68 -14.01 12.59
N SER A 381 -2.73 -15.02 11.71
CA SER A 381 -2.13 -16.33 11.98
C SER A 381 -0.61 -16.24 12.12
N SER A 382 0.05 -15.47 11.26
CA SER A 382 1.51 -15.31 11.26
C SER A 382 2.04 -14.61 12.50
N ILE A 383 1.29 -13.68 13.10
CA ILE A 383 1.69 -13.01 14.35
C ILE A 383 1.34 -13.87 15.57
N SER A 384 0.17 -14.52 15.58
CA SER A 384 -0.34 -15.22 16.76
C SER A 384 0.56 -16.36 17.27
N VAL A 385 1.36 -16.98 16.40
CA VAL A 385 2.29 -18.06 16.78
C VAL A 385 3.39 -17.60 17.73
N PHE A 386 3.67 -16.29 17.76
CA PHE A 386 4.66 -15.68 18.64
C PHE A 386 4.10 -15.26 20.00
N ALA A 387 2.78 -15.33 20.21
CA ALA A 387 2.18 -14.97 21.49
C ALA A 387 2.66 -15.88 22.63
N ASN A 388 2.84 -15.32 23.83
CA ASN A 388 3.35 -16.02 25.02
C ASN A 388 4.76 -16.60 24.89
N ARG A 389 5.60 -16.08 23.98
CA ARG A 389 6.99 -16.51 23.74
C ARG A 389 8.00 -15.42 24.07
N SER A 390 9.29 -15.71 23.85
CA SER A 390 10.37 -14.73 23.93
C SER A 390 10.22 -13.65 22.84
N PRO A 391 10.48 -12.37 23.13
CA PRO A 391 10.50 -11.33 22.11
C PRO A 391 11.72 -11.43 21.19
N GLU A 392 12.85 -11.93 21.68
CA GLU A 392 14.00 -12.28 20.85
C GLU A 392 13.78 -13.71 20.34
N VAL A 393 13.75 -13.86 19.01
CA VAL A 393 13.47 -15.11 18.33
C VAL A 393 14.62 -15.40 17.35
N PRO A 394 15.34 -16.52 17.50
CA PRO A 394 16.28 -16.99 16.49
C PRO A 394 15.56 -17.25 15.17
N LEU A 395 16.19 -16.93 14.04
CA LEU A 395 15.60 -17.17 12.71
C LEU A 395 15.10 -18.61 12.53
N ALA A 396 15.86 -19.60 12.98
CA ALA A 396 15.48 -21.01 12.87
C ALA A 396 14.16 -21.31 13.62
N GLU A 397 14.01 -20.80 14.85
CA GLU A 397 12.77 -20.96 15.62
C GLU A 397 11.60 -20.24 14.94
N ALA A 398 11.82 -19.03 14.43
CA ALA A 398 10.79 -18.31 13.69
C ALA A 398 10.34 -19.07 12.44
N CYS A 399 11.27 -19.69 11.71
CA CYS A 399 10.96 -20.52 10.54
C CYS A 399 10.14 -21.75 10.93
N GLU A 400 10.49 -22.46 12.01
CA GLU A 400 9.74 -23.61 12.52
C GLU A 400 8.29 -23.24 12.87
N LEU A 401 8.10 -22.14 13.60
CA LEU A 401 6.76 -21.67 13.98
C LEU A 401 5.90 -21.27 12.78
N LEU A 402 6.50 -20.60 11.80
CA LEU A 402 5.78 -20.17 10.60
C LEU A 402 5.55 -21.32 9.61
N MET A 403 6.30 -22.42 9.72
CA MET A 403 6.05 -23.63 8.94
C MET A 403 4.68 -24.25 9.28
N GLU A 404 4.27 -24.20 10.55
CA GLU A 404 2.92 -24.63 10.96
C GLU A 404 1.83 -23.76 10.33
N VAL A 405 2.07 -22.44 10.20
CA VAL A 405 1.14 -21.51 9.56
C VAL A 405 1.00 -21.79 8.07
N LEU A 406 2.11 -22.08 7.37
CA LEU A 406 2.09 -22.49 5.96
C LEU A 406 1.27 -23.77 5.75
N GLY A 407 1.33 -24.71 6.70
CA GLY A 407 0.59 -25.97 6.64
C GLY A 407 -0.89 -25.88 7.01
N ASN A 408 -1.34 -24.80 7.66
CA ASN A 408 -2.71 -24.67 8.18
C ASN A 408 -3.36 -23.30 7.84
N PRO A 409 -3.64 -23.03 6.55
CA PRO A 409 -4.27 -21.79 6.13
C PRO A 409 -5.71 -21.67 6.66
N LYS A 410 -6.06 -20.50 7.23
CA LYS A 410 -7.41 -20.24 7.80
C LYS A 410 -8.47 -19.83 6.77
N SER A 411 -8.08 -19.43 5.56
CA SER A 411 -8.98 -18.96 4.50
C SER A 411 -8.42 -19.26 3.12
N LEU A 412 -9.27 -19.23 2.09
CA LEU A 412 -8.87 -19.42 0.69
C LEU A 412 -7.87 -18.34 0.19
N GLU A 413 -8.01 -17.11 0.67
CA GLU A 413 -7.08 -16.00 0.39
C GLU A 413 -5.70 -16.30 1.02
N SER A 414 -5.69 -16.73 2.27
CA SER A 414 -4.48 -17.13 2.98
C SER A 414 -3.83 -18.36 2.33
N SER A 415 -4.60 -19.34 1.84
CA SER A 415 -4.06 -20.52 1.15
C SER A 415 -3.27 -20.11 -0.10
N THR A 416 -3.82 -19.22 -0.93
CA THR A 416 -3.15 -18.73 -2.13
C THR A 416 -1.90 -17.93 -1.80
N GLU A 417 -1.97 -17.06 -0.78
CA GLU A 417 -0.81 -16.31 -0.31
C GLU A 417 0.31 -17.21 0.21
N LEU A 418 -0.01 -18.17 1.08
CA LEU A 418 0.96 -19.07 1.68
C LEU A 418 1.58 -20.00 0.62
N ALA A 419 0.81 -20.40 -0.41
CA ALA A 419 1.34 -21.11 -1.57
C ALA A 419 2.33 -20.25 -2.40
N ILE A 420 2.12 -18.93 -2.45
CA ILE A 420 3.05 -18.00 -3.11
C ILE A 420 4.32 -17.80 -2.28
N PHE A 421 4.19 -17.63 -0.96
CA PHE A 421 5.34 -17.43 -0.09
C PHE A 421 6.16 -18.69 0.07
N SER A 422 5.59 -19.91 0.01
CA SER A 422 6.29 -21.19 -0.16
C SER A 422 7.35 -21.59 0.89
N GLN A 423 7.96 -20.63 1.60
CA GLN A 423 9.03 -20.77 2.57
C GLN A 423 8.74 -19.86 3.78
N PRO A 424 9.07 -20.29 5.01
CA PRO A 424 8.88 -19.49 6.21
C PRO A 424 9.61 -18.14 6.17
N GLU A 425 10.78 -18.08 5.53
CA GLU A 425 11.59 -16.88 5.40
C GLU A 425 10.84 -15.76 4.67
N ASP A 426 9.96 -16.09 3.73
CA ASP A 426 9.15 -15.12 3.01
C ASP A 426 8.09 -14.46 3.92
N LEU A 427 7.54 -15.22 4.86
CA LEU A 427 6.69 -14.68 5.92
C LEU A 427 7.48 -13.80 6.90
N ILE A 428 8.71 -14.19 7.23
CA ILE A 428 9.59 -13.37 8.08
C ILE A 428 9.91 -12.04 7.38
N ARG A 429 10.24 -12.05 6.09
CA ARG A 429 10.47 -10.82 5.30
C ARG A 429 9.22 -9.94 5.26
N ALA A 430 8.04 -10.53 5.11
CA ALA A 430 6.78 -9.79 5.16
C ALA A 430 6.56 -9.16 6.55
N LEU A 431 6.77 -9.91 7.63
CA LEU A 431 6.64 -9.42 9.02
C LEU A 431 7.70 -8.35 9.36
N TYR A 432 8.93 -8.49 8.86
CA TYR A 432 9.96 -7.47 8.96
C TYR A 432 9.53 -6.19 8.22
N GLY A 433 9.06 -6.30 6.97
CA GLY A 433 8.67 -5.15 6.16
C GLY A 433 7.49 -4.35 6.74
N ILE A 434 6.62 -4.95 7.55
CA ILE A 434 5.54 -4.23 8.24
C ILE A 434 5.95 -3.69 9.63
N GLY A 435 7.20 -3.86 10.04
CA GLY A 435 7.73 -3.39 11.32
C GLY A 435 7.33 -4.25 12.51
N PHE A 436 6.89 -5.49 12.27
CA PHE A 436 6.64 -6.44 13.35
C PHE A 436 7.96 -7.00 13.90
N PHE A 437 8.87 -7.40 13.01
CA PHE A 437 10.23 -7.82 13.37
C PHE A 437 11.26 -6.73 13.09
N GLY A 438 12.26 -6.66 13.97
CA GLY A 438 13.54 -6.02 13.73
C GLY A 438 14.63 -7.09 13.62
N MET A 439 15.71 -6.77 12.91
CA MET A 439 16.86 -7.66 12.74
C MET A 439 18.06 -7.11 13.47
N PHE A 440 18.79 -7.97 14.18
CA PHE A 440 20.06 -7.59 14.77
C PHE A 440 21.11 -7.32 13.69
N ASP A 441 21.66 -6.11 13.66
CA ASP A 441 22.81 -5.75 12.85
C ASP A 441 24.08 -5.75 13.71
N ALA A 442 25.02 -6.63 13.36
CA ALA A 442 26.30 -6.75 14.05
C ALA A 442 27.22 -5.55 13.84
N GLY A 443 27.02 -4.76 12.75
CA GLY A 443 27.82 -3.57 12.47
C GLY A 443 27.51 -2.41 13.41
N SER A 444 26.22 -2.15 13.63
CA SER A 444 25.73 -1.14 14.57
C SER A 444 25.54 -1.67 16.00
N GLY A 445 25.55 -2.99 16.21
CA GLY A 445 25.21 -3.61 17.50
C GLY A 445 23.72 -3.51 17.84
N SER A 446 22.88 -3.20 16.85
CA SER A 446 21.53 -2.65 17.06
C SER A 446 20.46 -3.44 16.32
N TYR A 447 19.25 -3.51 16.87
CA TYR A 447 18.09 -4.03 16.15
C TYR A 447 17.53 -2.96 15.22
N VAL A 448 17.58 -3.24 13.93
CA VAL A 448 17.03 -2.38 12.88
C VAL A 448 15.62 -2.85 12.55
N PHE A 449 14.64 -1.94 12.59
CA PHE A 449 13.26 -2.22 12.22
C PHE A 449 12.93 -1.58 10.87
N SER A 450 12.36 -2.36 9.95
CA SER A 450 11.77 -1.80 8.74
C SER A 450 10.34 -1.36 9.02
N HIS A 451 10.12 -0.09 8.85
CA HIS A 451 8.84 0.57 9.14
C HIS A 451 8.10 0.94 7.86
N ASP A 452 8.58 0.37 6.76
CA ASP A 452 8.45 0.96 5.45
C ASP A 452 8.29 -0.03 4.29
N GLY A 453 8.23 -1.32 4.59
CA GLY A 453 8.18 -2.35 3.56
C GLY A 453 9.54 -2.62 2.92
N ARG A 454 10.66 -2.16 3.50
CA ARG A 454 12.01 -2.46 3.04
C ARG A 454 12.24 -3.96 3.14
N ARG A 455 12.88 -4.52 2.13
CA ARG A 455 13.52 -5.83 2.29
C ARG A 455 14.67 -5.67 3.28
N PRO A 456 14.98 -6.69 4.09
CA PRO A 456 16.33 -6.81 4.63
C PRO A 456 17.37 -6.45 3.55
N GLU A 457 18.23 -5.45 3.77
CA GLU A 457 19.32 -5.16 2.82
C GLU A 457 20.30 -6.34 2.75
N THR A 458 20.34 -7.11 3.84
CA THR A 458 21.12 -8.33 4.01
C THR A 458 20.24 -9.56 3.86
N GLU A 459 20.73 -10.56 3.13
CA GLU A 459 20.14 -11.90 3.20
C GLU A 459 20.25 -12.43 4.64
N PHE A 460 19.25 -13.21 5.06
CA PHE A 460 19.23 -13.76 6.41
C PHE A 460 20.46 -14.65 6.63
N GLN A 461 21.24 -14.34 7.65
CA GLN A 461 22.41 -15.13 7.99
C GLN A 461 22.03 -16.35 8.85
N PRO A 462 22.77 -17.47 8.77
CA PRO A 462 22.58 -18.62 9.65
C PRO A 462 23.00 -18.24 11.09
N GLY A 463 22.05 -17.76 11.89
CA GLY A 463 22.30 -17.16 13.20
C GLY A 463 21.67 -15.77 13.40
N GLN A 464 20.97 -15.26 12.38
CA GLN A 464 20.23 -14.00 12.48
C GLN A 464 19.26 -14.03 13.67
N LYS A 465 19.34 -12.98 14.49
CA LYS A 465 18.41 -12.76 15.59
C LYS A 465 17.33 -11.78 15.16
N LEU A 466 16.10 -12.13 15.49
CA LEU A 466 14.92 -11.29 15.27
C LEU A 466 14.43 -10.77 16.62
N LEU A 467 13.90 -9.56 16.63
CA LEU A 467 13.25 -8.98 17.79
C LEU A 467 11.83 -8.56 17.40
N ILE A 468 10.82 -9.06 18.09
CA ILE A 468 9.46 -8.53 17.96
C ILE A 468 9.50 -7.08 18.45
N HIS A 469 8.87 -6.15 17.75
CA HIS A 469 8.91 -4.75 18.15
C HIS A 469 8.35 -4.58 19.58
N PRO A 470 9.07 -3.87 20.47
CA PRO A 470 8.65 -3.61 21.86
C PRO A 470 7.22 -3.12 22.06
N CYS A 471 6.66 -2.43 21.07
CA CYS A 471 5.30 -1.92 21.15
C CYS A 471 4.23 -3.01 21.10
N TYR A 472 4.54 -4.25 20.69
CA TYR A 472 3.58 -5.37 20.62
C TYR A 472 3.71 -6.35 21.79
N TRP A 473 4.73 -6.20 22.64
CA TRP A 473 5.06 -7.19 23.67
C TRP A 473 3.94 -7.45 24.65
N MET A 474 3.28 -6.38 25.11
CA MET A 474 2.19 -6.48 26.08
C MET A 474 0.92 -7.06 25.46
N ALA A 475 0.62 -6.73 24.20
CA ALA A 475 -0.52 -7.29 23.47
C ALA A 475 -0.35 -8.79 23.20
N LEU A 476 0.87 -9.23 22.93
CA LEU A 476 1.21 -10.64 22.69
C LEU A 476 1.55 -11.43 23.96
N ASN A 477 1.53 -10.77 25.13
CA ASN A 477 1.86 -11.38 26.42
C ASN A 477 3.23 -12.09 26.41
N LEU A 478 4.26 -11.46 25.83
CA LEU A 478 5.59 -12.06 25.69
C LEU A 478 6.30 -12.24 27.04
N THR A 479 7.20 -13.21 27.13
CA THR A 479 7.85 -13.64 28.39
C THR A 479 8.77 -12.58 29.01
N ARG A 480 9.16 -11.55 28.24
CA ARG A 480 9.85 -10.36 28.73
C ARG A 480 9.00 -9.13 28.44
N SER A 481 8.78 -8.30 29.46
CA SER A 481 8.14 -6.98 29.34
C SER A 481 9.14 -5.83 29.20
N THR A 482 10.45 -6.09 29.38
CA THR A 482 11.51 -5.08 29.37
C THR A 482 12.75 -5.53 28.57
N LEU A 483 13.21 -4.68 27.64
CA LEU A 483 14.52 -4.80 26.98
C LEU A 483 15.64 -4.51 27.97
N ASN A 484 16.78 -5.20 27.84
CA ASN A 484 17.99 -4.82 28.57
C ASN A 484 18.36 -3.36 28.21
N PRO A 485 18.89 -2.52 29.13
CA PRO A 485 19.18 -1.11 28.85
C PRO A 485 20.10 -0.90 27.64
N ASP A 486 21.05 -1.81 27.43
CA ASP A 486 21.97 -1.79 26.28
C ASP A 486 21.24 -2.07 24.95
N GLU A 487 20.31 -3.02 24.91
CA GLU A 487 19.51 -3.32 23.70
C GLU A 487 18.55 -2.17 23.31
N ALA A 488 18.25 -1.27 24.26
CA ALA A 488 17.34 -0.15 24.05
C ALA A 488 18.03 1.14 23.56
N THR A 489 19.35 1.28 23.78
CA THR A 489 20.14 2.30 23.07
C THR A 489 20.34 1.94 21.62
N ASP A 490 20.19 0.66 21.30
CA ASP A 490 20.54 0.06 20.04
C ASP A 490 19.27 -0.34 19.26
N ILE A 491 18.21 0.47 19.30
CA ILE A 491 17.10 0.38 18.34
C ILE A 491 17.23 1.54 17.37
N ASN A 492 17.76 1.25 16.18
CA ASN A 492 17.79 2.20 15.08
C ASN A 492 16.57 1.93 14.20
N ASP A 493 15.58 2.82 14.28
CA ASP A 493 14.62 2.95 13.17
C ASP A 493 15.41 3.57 12.00
N GLU A 494 15.93 2.75 11.09
CA GLU A 494 16.58 3.26 9.88
C GLU A 494 15.54 4.00 9.02
N TYR A 495 15.74 5.31 8.84
CA TYR A 495 14.88 6.17 8.02
C TYR A 495 15.48 6.48 6.62
N GLU A 496 16.65 5.93 6.28
CA GLU A 496 17.23 6.04 4.93
C GLU A 496 16.66 4.98 4.01
N ILE A 497 15.80 5.39 3.07
CA ILE A 497 14.90 4.47 2.37
C ILE A 497 14.81 4.80 0.88
N LYS A 498 15.23 3.83 0.05
CA LYS A 498 14.67 3.51 -1.29
C LYS A 498 13.83 2.24 -1.17
N VAL A 499 12.49 2.30 -1.26
CA VAL A 499 11.65 1.12 -0.99
C VAL A 499 10.36 1.05 -1.79
N ALA A 500 10.03 -0.20 -2.13
CA ALA A 500 8.74 -0.71 -2.54
C ALA A 500 8.33 -1.84 -1.51
N SER A 501 7.04 -2.14 -1.34
CA SER A 501 6.52 -3.12 -0.37
C SER A 501 6.94 -4.59 -0.60
N VAL A 502 7.66 -5.19 0.37
CA VAL A 502 8.11 -6.60 0.31
C VAL A 502 7.00 -7.58 -0.09
N THR A 503 5.81 -7.49 0.50
CA THR A 503 4.75 -8.50 0.32
C THR A 503 4.19 -8.52 -1.12
N PRO A 504 3.70 -7.40 -1.71
CA PRO A 504 3.39 -7.29 -3.13
C PRO A 504 4.56 -7.58 -4.06
N GLU A 505 5.78 -7.14 -3.73
CA GLU A 505 6.95 -7.44 -4.58
C GLU A 505 7.31 -8.90 -4.59
N LEU A 506 7.30 -9.57 -3.44
CA LEU A 506 7.67 -10.96 -3.35
C LEU A 506 6.64 -11.82 -4.09
N ARG A 507 5.35 -11.46 -3.94
CA ARG A 507 4.26 -11.96 -4.78
C ARG A 507 4.52 -11.70 -6.27
N ASN A 508 4.83 -10.46 -6.67
CA ASN A 508 5.09 -10.09 -8.06
C ASN A 508 6.35 -10.76 -8.63
N GLN A 509 7.39 -10.93 -7.83
CA GLN A 509 8.65 -11.54 -8.20
C GLN A 509 8.47 -13.05 -8.39
N ARG A 510 7.80 -13.74 -7.45
CA ARG A 510 7.52 -15.17 -7.55
C ARG A 510 6.61 -15.49 -8.74
N LEU A 511 5.50 -14.76 -8.86
CA LEU A 511 4.56 -14.95 -9.98
C LEU A 511 5.19 -14.51 -11.31
N GLY A 512 5.94 -13.41 -11.32
CA GLY A 512 6.68 -12.93 -12.48
C GLY A 512 7.74 -13.93 -12.95
N ARG A 513 8.47 -14.55 -12.01
CA ARG A 513 9.44 -15.60 -12.30
C ARG A 513 8.78 -16.81 -12.95
N LEU A 514 7.67 -17.32 -12.40
CA LEU A 514 6.93 -18.44 -13.02
C LEU A 514 6.42 -18.10 -14.42
N ILE A 515 5.94 -16.87 -14.64
CA ILE A 515 5.47 -16.42 -15.96
C ILE A 515 6.64 -16.35 -16.97
N THR A 516 7.81 -15.87 -16.53
CA THR A 516 9.02 -15.82 -17.36
C THR A 516 9.59 -17.21 -17.62
N GLU A 517 9.64 -18.09 -16.62
CA GLU A 517 10.06 -19.49 -16.75
C GLU A 517 9.24 -20.20 -17.82
N TYR A 518 7.91 -20.08 -17.80
CA TYR A 518 7.04 -20.62 -18.86
C TYR A 518 7.49 -20.23 -20.28
N SER A 519 7.90 -18.98 -20.45
CA SER A 519 8.28 -18.42 -21.74
C SER A 519 9.65 -18.92 -22.21
N ASN A 520 10.49 -19.38 -21.29
CA ASN A 520 11.84 -19.85 -21.55
C ASN A 520 11.94 -21.38 -21.70
N ILE A 521 10.96 -22.14 -21.23
CA ILE A 521 10.98 -23.61 -21.35
C ILE A 521 10.82 -24.01 -22.83
N PRO A 522 11.76 -24.75 -23.44
CA PRO A 522 11.67 -25.22 -24.81
C PRO A 522 10.42 -26.08 -25.07
N ALA A 523 9.77 -25.91 -26.22
CA ALA A 523 8.68 -26.79 -26.64
C ALA A 523 9.23 -28.15 -27.13
N GLY A 524 8.41 -29.20 -27.03
CA GLY A 524 8.75 -30.56 -27.42
C GLY A 524 9.32 -31.39 -26.26
N THR A 525 10.04 -32.46 -26.60
CA THR A 525 10.59 -33.41 -25.62
C THR A 525 11.63 -32.78 -24.70
N ASP A 526 12.40 -31.84 -25.22
CA ASP A 526 13.58 -31.29 -24.55
C ASP A 526 13.21 -30.50 -23.28
N GLY A 527 12.06 -29.82 -23.28
CA GLY A 527 11.53 -29.10 -22.11
C GLY A 527 10.35 -29.78 -21.42
N ALA A 528 10.03 -31.04 -21.75
CA ALA A 528 8.79 -31.69 -21.28
C ALA A 528 8.75 -31.82 -19.75
N VAL A 529 9.85 -32.26 -19.13
CA VAL A 529 9.96 -32.41 -17.67
C VAL A 529 9.85 -31.05 -16.97
N GLU A 530 10.49 -30.03 -17.52
CA GLU A 530 10.44 -28.66 -16.99
C GLU A 530 9.02 -28.09 -17.08
N PHE A 531 8.31 -28.37 -18.18
CA PHE A 531 6.93 -27.93 -18.38
C PHE A 531 5.94 -28.63 -17.45
N GLU A 532 6.11 -29.94 -17.20
CA GLU A 532 5.33 -30.67 -16.20
C GLU A 532 5.53 -30.11 -14.79
N GLN A 533 6.78 -29.86 -14.40
CA GLN A 533 7.10 -29.26 -13.11
C GLN A 533 6.53 -27.85 -12.99
N TRP A 534 6.63 -27.04 -14.05
CA TRP A 534 6.03 -25.72 -14.10
C TRP A 534 4.50 -25.77 -13.94
N CYS A 535 3.83 -26.71 -14.62
CA CYS A 535 2.39 -26.91 -14.49
C CYS A 535 2.02 -27.29 -13.06
N LEU A 536 2.78 -28.17 -12.40
CA LEU A 536 2.56 -28.54 -11.01
C LEU A 536 2.61 -27.32 -10.08
N ASP A 537 3.68 -26.53 -10.20
CA ASP A 537 3.88 -25.36 -9.35
C ASP A 537 2.81 -24.28 -9.60
N ALA A 538 2.45 -24.06 -10.87
CA ALA A 538 1.38 -23.14 -11.24
C ALA A 538 0.01 -23.59 -10.72
N LEU A 539 -0.34 -24.87 -10.85
CA LEU A 539 -1.61 -25.42 -10.36
C LEU A 539 -1.72 -25.34 -8.84
N LYS A 540 -0.63 -25.62 -8.11
CA LYS A 540 -0.57 -25.47 -6.65
C LYS A 540 -0.87 -24.04 -6.20
N ILE A 541 -0.43 -23.03 -6.95
CA ILE A 541 -0.70 -21.63 -6.65
C ILE A 541 -2.12 -21.25 -7.10
N CYS A 542 -2.48 -21.53 -8.35
CA CYS A 542 -3.76 -21.12 -8.94
C CYS A 542 -4.98 -21.69 -8.22
N PHE A 543 -4.85 -22.89 -7.65
CA PHE A 543 -5.96 -23.62 -7.02
C PHE A 543 -5.69 -23.97 -5.56
N ALA A 544 -4.78 -23.25 -4.90
CA ALA A 544 -4.48 -23.41 -3.48
C ALA A 544 -5.75 -23.34 -2.62
N GLY A 545 -5.96 -24.33 -1.73
CA GLY A 545 -7.16 -24.43 -0.89
C GLY A 545 -8.44 -24.88 -1.61
N ARG A 546 -8.40 -25.07 -2.94
CA ARG A 546 -9.47 -25.70 -3.73
C ARG A 546 -9.13 -27.14 -4.09
N LEU A 547 -7.87 -27.34 -4.48
CA LEU A 547 -7.27 -28.64 -4.69
C LEU A 547 -6.25 -28.92 -3.59
N ASP A 548 -6.23 -30.17 -3.12
CA ASP A 548 -5.25 -30.68 -2.15
C ASP A 548 -4.49 -31.87 -2.74
N ASN A 549 -3.36 -32.25 -2.14
CA ASN A 549 -2.53 -33.38 -2.57
C ASN A 549 -2.20 -33.35 -4.07
N ILE A 550 -1.91 -32.16 -4.63
CA ILE A 550 -1.54 -32.02 -6.04
C ILE A 550 -0.16 -32.63 -6.24
N ALA A 551 -0.12 -33.78 -6.92
CA ALA A 551 1.07 -34.60 -7.03
C ALA A 551 1.41 -34.95 -8.49
N LEU A 552 2.71 -34.94 -8.77
CA LEU A 552 3.29 -35.36 -10.04
C LEU A 552 3.43 -36.89 -10.05
N HIS A 553 2.84 -37.53 -11.04
CA HIS A 553 2.85 -38.97 -11.25
C HIS A 553 2.52 -39.79 -9.99
N PRO A 554 1.29 -39.69 -9.46
CA PRO A 554 0.89 -40.45 -8.27
C PRO A 554 0.93 -41.97 -8.48
N ASN A 555 0.96 -42.44 -9.73
CA ASN A 555 0.96 -43.85 -10.12
C ASN A 555 2.23 -44.21 -10.93
N LYS A 556 3.42 -43.97 -10.37
CA LYS A 556 4.71 -44.15 -11.10
C LYS A 556 4.92 -45.57 -11.66
N ASP A 557 4.33 -46.58 -11.01
CA ASP A 557 4.52 -47.99 -11.37
C ASP A 557 3.45 -48.55 -12.34
N SER A 558 2.50 -47.72 -12.79
CA SER A 558 1.43 -48.13 -13.70
C SER A 558 1.79 -47.86 -15.17
N VAL A 559 1.39 -48.76 -16.07
CA VAL A 559 1.55 -48.62 -17.54
C VAL A 559 0.92 -47.32 -18.06
N ASN A 560 -0.19 -46.92 -17.44
CA ASN A 560 -0.92 -45.68 -17.71
C ASN A 560 -0.56 -44.61 -16.67
N ARG A 561 0.65 -44.05 -16.79
CA ARG A 561 1.16 -43.00 -15.91
C ARG A 561 0.36 -41.71 -16.13
N ARG A 562 -0.19 -41.17 -15.06
CA ARG A 562 -0.87 -39.86 -15.06
C ARG A 562 0.15 -38.78 -14.78
N ASP A 563 -0.02 -37.60 -15.36
CA ASP A 563 0.94 -36.52 -15.18
C ASP A 563 0.73 -35.81 -13.84
N ILE A 564 -0.41 -35.15 -13.65
CA ILE A 564 -0.74 -34.47 -12.40
C ILE A 564 -2.15 -34.83 -11.94
N VAL A 565 -2.30 -35.11 -10.64
CA VAL A 565 -3.60 -35.34 -10.01
C VAL A 565 -3.73 -34.47 -8.76
N GLY A 566 -4.90 -33.86 -8.57
CA GLY A 566 -5.26 -33.13 -7.36
C GLY A 566 -6.60 -33.60 -6.78
N THR A 567 -6.70 -33.62 -5.46
CA THR A 567 -7.95 -33.93 -4.73
C THR A 567 -8.84 -32.69 -4.68
N ASN A 568 -10.06 -32.82 -5.20
CA ASN A 568 -11.05 -31.74 -5.18
C ASN A 568 -11.70 -31.61 -3.80
N LEU A 569 -11.49 -30.47 -3.14
CA LEU A 569 -12.06 -30.17 -1.82
C LEU A 569 -13.49 -29.61 -1.88
N ALA A 570 -14.03 -29.32 -3.07
CA ALA A 570 -15.38 -28.77 -3.30
C ALA A 570 -15.70 -27.47 -2.52
N GLN A 571 -14.68 -26.64 -2.28
CA GLN A 571 -14.78 -25.42 -1.46
C GLN A 571 -15.44 -24.23 -2.17
N THR A 572 -15.47 -24.20 -3.51
CA THR A 572 -16.05 -23.09 -4.28
C THR A 572 -17.07 -23.58 -5.30
N GLY A 573 -17.89 -22.68 -5.82
CA GLY A 573 -18.98 -23.02 -6.75
C GLY A 573 -18.52 -23.83 -7.97
N PHE A 574 -17.36 -23.50 -8.55
CA PHE A 574 -16.78 -24.25 -9.67
C PHE A 574 -16.42 -25.69 -9.26
N TRP A 575 -15.68 -25.84 -8.17
CA TRP A 575 -15.16 -27.14 -7.74
C TRP A 575 -16.26 -28.05 -7.18
N ASN A 576 -17.29 -27.47 -6.55
CA ASN A 576 -18.50 -28.18 -6.16
C ASN A 576 -19.26 -28.68 -7.40
N ARG A 577 -19.41 -27.85 -8.45
CA ARG A 577 -20.00 -28.24 -9.73
C ARG A 577 -19.29 -29.43 -10.35
N ILE A 578 -17.95 -29.44 -10.42
CA ILE A 578 -17.22 -30.60 -10.97
C ILE A 578 -17.45 -31.87 -10.11
N GLN A 579 -17.47 -31.73 -8.79
CA GLN A 579 -17.72 -32.88 -7.91
C GLN A 579 -19.14 -33.43 -8.06
N SER A 580 -20.14 -32.57 -8.17
CA SER A 580 -21.56 -32.95 -8.23
C SER A 580 -22.00 -33.40 -9.61
N ASP A 581 -21.80 -32.56 -10.62
CA ASP A 581 -22.30 -32.80 -11.99
C ASP A 581 -21.46 -33.86 -12.72
N TYR A 582 -20.15 -33.89 -12.46
CA TYR A 582 -19.21 -34.76 -13.16
C TYR A 582 -18.65 -35.88 -12.29
N SER A 583 -19.02 -35.96 -11.01
CA SER A 583 -18.53 -36.99 -10.07
C SER A 583 -17.00 -37.05 -9.93
N THR A 584 -16.31 -35.95 -10.22
CA THR A 584 -14.83 -35.89 -10.20
C THR A 584 -14.34 -35.43 -8.83
N ARG A 585 -13.83 -36.38 -8.04
CA ARG A 585 -13.16 -36.12 -6.74
C ARG A 585 -11.65 -36.03 -6.88
N GLN A 586 -11.08 -36.75 -7.83
CA GLN A 586 -9.65 -36.69 -8.18
C GLN A 586 -9.53 -36.09 -9.57
N VAL A 587 -9.01 -34.86 -9.66
CA VAL A 587 -8.94 -34.08 -10.89
C VAL A 587 -7.64 -34.42 -11.59
N ILE A 588 -7.72 -34.78 -12.87
CA ILE A 588 -6.57 -35.12 -13.70
C ILE A 588 -6.20 -33.94 -14.57
N PHE A 589 -4.90 -33.65 -14.62
CA PHE A 589 -4.28 -32.74 -15.59
C PHE A 589 -3.22 -33.52 -16.37
N GLU A 590 -3.53 -33.78 -17.64
CA GLU A 590 -2.60 -34.36 -18.61
C GLU A 590 -1.78 -33.24 -19.26
N ILE A 591 -0.46 -33.38 -19.35
CA ILE A 591 0.45 -32.31 -19.76
C ILE A 591 1.08 -32.61 -21.12
N LYS A 592 1.00 -31.66 -22.05
CA LYS A 592 1.61 -31.78 -23.39
C LYS A 592 2.44 -30.54 -23.69
N ASN A 593 3.77 -30.70 -23.71
CA ASN A 593 4.70 -29.61 -24.00
C ASN A 593 4.77 -29.24 -25.50
N TYR A 594 3.67 -29.29 -26.23
CA TYR A 594 3.60 -28.94 -27.64
C TYR A 594 2.22 -28.38 -28.00
N GLU A 595 2.14 -27.71 -29.15
CA GLU A 595 0.89 -27.16 -29.67
C GLU A 595 0.09 -28.24 -30.41
N GLY A 596 -1.23 -28.14 -30.31
CA GLY A 596 -2.17 -29.02 -30.95
C GLY A 596 -2.09 -30.46 -30.44
N PRO A 597 -2.64 -30.76 -29.24
CA PRO A 597 -2.83 -32.13 -28.76
C PRO A 597 -3.47 -33.05 -29.81
N THR A 598 -3.00 -34.28 -29.88
CA THR A 598 -3.44 -35.29 -30.84
C THR A 598 -4.64 -36.08 -30.31
N LEU A 599 -5.32 -36.81 -31.19
CA LEU A 599 -6.41 -37.71 -30.79
C LEU A 599 -5.96 -38.76 -29.76
N GLU A 600 -4.71 -39.18 -29.79
CA GLU A 600 -4.16 -40.13 -28.83
C GLU A 600 -4.11 -39.54 -27.41
N ASP A 601 -3.78 -38.26 -27.27
CA ASP A 601 -3.76 -37.58 -25.96
C ASP A 601 -5.17 -37.48 -25.35
N TYR A 602 -6.19 -37.22 -26.18
CA TYR A 602 -7.59 -37.25 -25.74
C TYR A 602 -8.03 -38.65 -25.32
N ARG A 603 -7.62 -39.69 -26.07
CA ARG A 603 -7.92 -41.09 -25.73
C ARG A 603 -7.20 -41.53 -24.44
N GLN A 604 -5.96 -41.10 -24.26
CA GLN A 604 -5.17 -41.34 -23.05
C GLN A 604 -5.87 -40.73 -21.84
N THR A 605 -6.23 -39.45 -21.91
CA THR A 605 -6.97 -38.75 -20.85
C THR A 605 -8.31 -39.42 -20.56
N LEU A 606 -9.06 -39.78 -21.60
CA LEU A 606 -10.36 -40.48 -21.48
C LEU A 606 -10.23 -41.81 -20.72
N SER A 607 -9.15 -42.55 -20.94
CA SER A 607 -8.90 -43.84 -20.29
C SER A 607 -8.75 -43.71 -18.77
N TYR A 608 -8.38 -42.52 -18.28
CA TYR A 608 -8.20 -42.28 -16.85
C TYR A 608 -9.48 -41.90 -16.12
N LEU A 609 -10.47 -41.37 -16.84
CA LEU A 609 -11.73 -40.87 -16.29
C LEU A 609 -12.65 -42.01 -15.86
N SER A 610 -12.42 -42.57 -14.67
CA SER A 610 -13.27 -43.61 -14.08
C SER A 610 -13.15 -43.62 -12.56
N GLY A 611 -14.14 -44.22 -11.88
CA GLY A 611 -14.14 -44.31 -10.41
C GLY A 611 -14.00 -42.93 -9.76
N PRO A 612 -13.01 -42.69 -8.88
CA PRO A 612 -12.84 -41.41 -8.17
C PRO A 612 -12.44 -40.24 -9.09
N TYR A 613 -11.96 -40.51 -10.30
CA TYR A 613 -11.58 -39.50 -11.29
C TYR A 613 -12.78 -38.94 -12.07
N GLY A 614 -13.96 -39.56 -11.92
CA GLY A 614 -15.22 -39.06 -12.47
C GLY A 614 -15.25 -38.97 -13.99
N ASN A 615 -15.98 -37.99 -14.49
CA ASN A 615 -16.31 -37.80 -15.89
C ASN A 615 -15.72 -36.53 -16.50
N LEU A 616 -14.87 -35.79 -15.76
CA LEU A 616 -14.21 -34.58 -16.24
C LEU A 616 -12.71 -34.61 -15.95
N GLY A 617 -11.90 -34.28 -16.96
CA GLY A 617 -10.45 -34.08 -16.83
C GLY A 617 -9.94 -32.94 -17.70
N PHE A 618 -8.68 -32.56 -17.49
CA PHE A 618 -8.03 -31.45 -18.18
C PHE A 618 -6.83 -31.92 -19.00
N ILE A 619 -6.61 -31.28 -20.15
CA ILE A 619 -5.35 -31.35 -20.91
C ILE A 619 -4.73 -29.95 -20.90
N ILE A 620 -3.48 -29.83 -20.48
CA ILE A 620 -2.70 -28.58 -20.52
C ILE A 620 -1.68 -28.68 -21.66
N SER A 621 -1.77 -27.79 -22.65
CA SER A 621 -0.88 -27.76 -23.81
C SER A 621 -0.15 -26.41 -23.98
N ARG A 622 0.73 -26.33 -25.00
CA ARG A 622 1.38 -25.06 -25.41
C ARG A 622 0.51 -24.18 -26.31
N ASP A 623 -0.73 -24.58 -26.60
CA ASP A 623 -1.62 -23.82 -27.47
C ASP A 623 -1.75 -22.36 -27.02
N TRP A 624 -1.86 -21.42 -27.95
CA TRP A 624 -2.04 -20.02 -27.57
C TRP A 624 -3.37 -19.77 -26.86
N ASN A 625 -4.45 -20.47 -27.24
CA ASN A 625 -5.78 -20.29 -26.67
C ASN A 625 -6.41 -21.62 -26.22
N ALA A 626 -7.43 -21.54 -25.37
CA ALA A 626 -8.20 -22.70 -24.91
C ALA A 626 -9.37 -23.08 -25.85
N ASN A 627 -9.55 -22.37 -26.98
CA ASN A 627 -10.69 -22.55 -27.88
C ASN A 627 -10.50 -23.76 -28.80
N LEU A 628 -11.51 -24.64 -28.86
CA LEU A 628 -11.44 -25.81 -29.72
C LEU A 628 -11.54 -25.45 -31.21
N GLU A 629 -10.64 -26.00 -32.02
CA GLU A 629 -10.71 -25.85 -33.48
C GLU A 629 -11.86 -26.68 -34.06
N LYS A 630 -12.70 -26.05 -34.89
CA LYS A 630 -13.97 -26.65 -35.37
C LYS A 630 -13.80 -27.98 -36.10
N ASP A 631 -12.78 -28.09 -36.94
CA ASP A 631 -12.60 -29.24 -37.85
C ASP A 631 -11.61 -30.28 -37.32
N ARG A 632 -11.19 -30.16 -36.04
CA ARG A 632 -10.22 -31.06 -35.43
C ARG A 632 -10.62 -31.43 -34.00
N ASP A 633 -10.19 -30.66 -33.03
CA ASP A 633 -10.36 -30.97 -31.60
C ASP A 633 -11.83 -30.98 -31.19
N LEU A 634 -12.64 -30.05 -31.72
CA LEU A 634 -14.07 -29.98 -31.41
C LEU A 634 -14.82 -31.26 -31.79
N THR A 635 -14.41 -31.90 -32.89
CA THR A 635 -15.03 -33.16 -33.35
C THR A 635 -14.74 -34.29 -32.37
N TRP A 636 -13.51 -34.37 -31.88
CA TRP A 636 -13.09 -35.39 -30.90
C TRP A 636 -13.77 -35.19 -29.55
N VAL A 637 -13.75 -33.95 -29.01
CA VAL A 637 -14.38 -33.63 -27.72
C VAL A 637 -15.90 -33.89 -27.77
N ARG A 638 -16.56 -33.57 -28.89
CA ARG A 638 -17.99 -33.89 -29.09
C ARG A 638 -18.25 -35.39 -29.13
N SER A 639 -17.47 -36.14 -29.90
CA SER A 639 -17.60 -37.61 -29.96
C SER A 639 -17.45 -38.21 -28.55
N ILE A 640 -16.42 -37.81 -27.79
CA ILE A 640 -16.21 -38.27 -26.41
C ILE A 640 -17.40 -37.91 -25.51
N TYR A 641 -17.93 -36.69 -25.61
CA TYR A 641 -19.09 -36.29 -24.81
C TYR A 641 -20.36 -37.07 -25.15
N TYR A 642 -20.66 -37.24 -26.44
CA TYR A 642 -21.90 -37.93 -26.86
C TYR A 642 -21.84 -39.44 -26.62
N GLU A 643 -20.67 -40.07 -26.83
CA GLU A 643 -20.49 -41.52 -26.72
C GLU A 643 -20.22 -41.97 -25.29
N HIS A 644 -19.42 -41.21 -24.53
CA HIS A 644 -18.97 -41.62 -23.19
C HIS A 644 -19.54 -40.77 -22.05
N LYS A 645 -20.25 -39.67 -22.34
CA LYS A 645 -20.74 -38.70 -21.33
C LYS A 645 -19.61 -38.14 -20.46
N LYS A 646 -18.43 -37.97 -21.05
CA LYS A 646 -17.24 -37.42 -20.39
C LYS A 646 -16.81 -36.13 -21.07
N VAL A 647 -16.21 -35.24 -20.29
CA VAL A 647 -15.74 -33.93 -20.74
C VAL A 647 -14.24 -33.85 -20.53
N ILE A 648 -13.52 -33.51 -21.59
CA ILE A 648 -12.08 -33.21 -21.52
C ILE A 648 -11.93 -31.74 -21.87
N VAL A 649 -11.52 -30.94 -20.89
CA VAL A 649 -11.37 -29.49 -21.03
C VAL A 649 -9.92 -29.17 -21.37
N ARG A 650 -9.72 -28.46 -22.49
CA ARG A 650 -8.39 -28.01 -22.90
C ARG A 650 -8.03 -26.70 -22.21
N LEU A 651 -6.85 -26.65 -21.61
CA LEU A 651 -6.22 -25.48 -21.03
C LEU A 651 -4.91 -25.21 -21.78
N SER A 652 -4.52 -23.95 -21.86
CA SER A 652 -3.20 -23.58 -22.34
C SER A 652 -2.28 -23.14 -21.21
N GLY A 653 -0.97 -23.31 -21.40
CA GLY A 653 0.03 -22.67 -20.54
C GLY A 653 -0.17 -21.15 -20.44
N LYS A 654 -0.60 -20.50 -21.54
CA LYS A 654 -1.00 -19.09 -21.53
C LYS A 654 -2.20 -18.82 -20.61
N PHE A 655 -3.24 -19.65 -20.63
CA PHE A 655 -4.41 -19.50 -19.76
C PHE A 655 -4.02 -19.54 -18.28
N ILE A 656 -3.13 -20.48 -17.90
CA ILE A 656 -2.61 -20.58 -16.53
C ILE A 656 -1.74 -19.35 -16.19
N SER A 657 -0.88 -18.93 -17.13
CA SER A 657 -0.06 -17.71 -16.99
C SER A 657 -0.90 -16.44 -16.79
N ASP A 658 -2.02 -16.31 -17.50
CA ASP A 658 -2.96 -15.19 -17.35
C ASP A 658 -3.64 -15.22 -15.96
N ILE A 659 -3.93 -16.40 -15.40
CA ILE A 659 -4.41 -16.53 -14.01
C ILE A 659 -3.31 -16.09 -13.03
N LEU A 660 -2.07 -16.58 -13.17
CA LEU A 660 -0.94 -16.15 -12.35
C LEU A 660 -0.75 -14.62 -12.41
N GLY A 661 -0.92 -14.01 -13.59
CA GLY A 661 -0.88 -12.56 -13.76
C GLY A 661 -1.97 -11.83 -12.98
N LYS A 662 -3.19 -12.37 -12.93
CA LYS A 662 -4.29 -11.81 -12.13
C LYS A 662 -4.05 -11.95 -10.62
N LEU A 663 -3.45 -13.06 -10.18
CA LEU A 663 -3.12 -13.35 -8.77
C LEU A 663 -2.05 -12.44 -8.17
N ARG A 664 -1.40 -11.60 -8.99
CA ARG A 664 -0.57 -10.48 -8.50
C ARG A 664 -1.34 -9.53 -7.58
N ASN A 665 -2.65 -9.39 -7.81
CA ASN A 665 -3.54 -8.71 -6.88
C ASN A 665 -4.14 -9.72 -5.89
N PRO A 666 -3.87 -9.61 -4.57
CA PRO A 666 -4.41 -10.53 -3.56
C PRO A 666 -5.94 -10.63 -3.54
N GLN A 667 -6.66 -9.59 -3.95
CA GLN A 667 -8.13 -9.60 -4.03
C GLN A 667 -8.67 -10.48 -5.16
N LYS A 668 -7.85 -10.87 -6.14
CA LYS A 668 -8.24 -11.71 -7.28
C LYS A 668 -7.99 -13.20 -7.03
N HIS A 669 -8.04 -13.64 -5.77
CA HIS A 669 -7.81 -15.03 -5.35
C HIS A 669 -8.76 -16.06 -6.01
N ASP A 670 -9.91 -15.63 -6.51
CA ASP A 670 -10.92 -16.44 -7.22
C ASP A 670 -10.78 -16.40 -8.75
N ALA A 671 -9.73 -15.77 -9.29
CA ALA A 671 -9.57 -15.57 -10.73
C ALA A 671 -9.50 -16.89 -11.52
N GLY A 672 -8.88 -17.93 -10.94
CA GLY A 672 -8.82 -19.27 -11.54
C GLY A 672 -10.20 -19.91 -11.64
N ASP A 673 -10.98 -19.87 -10.56
CA ASP A 673 -12.33 -20.41 -10.52
C ASP A 673 -13.23 -19.72 -11.54
N ARG A 674 -13.21 -18.38 -11.60
CA ARG A 674 -13.98 -17.62 -12.61
C ARG A 674 -13.59 -17.97 -14.04
N ALA A 675 -12.29 -18.12 -14.29
CA ALA A 675 -11.79 -18.46 -15.62
C ALA A 675 -12.23 -19.87 -16.05
N LEU A 676 -12.12 -20.86 -15.16
CA LEU A 676 -12.54 -22.22 -15.44
C LEU A 676 -14.08 -22.35 -15.54
N PHE A 677 -14.83 -21.61 -14.72
CA PHE A 677 -16.29 -21.59 -14.78
C PHE A 677 -16.78 -21.07 -16.13
N SER A 678 -16.21 -19.95 -16.59
CA SER A 678 -16.51 -19.40 -17.92
C SER A 678 -16.17 -20.39 -19.04
N LEU A 679 -15.00 -21.03 -18.95
CA LEU A 679 -14.56 -22.00 -19.95
C LEU A 679 -15.49 -23.22 -20.02
N LEU A 680 -15.89 -23.76 -18.87
CA LEU A 680 -16.81 -24.91 -18.84
C LEU A 680 -18.20 -24.54 -19.36
N ASP A 681 -18.69 -23.33 -19.06
CA ASP A 681 -19.94 -22.81 -19.63
C ASP A 681 -19.87 -22.70 -21.16
N ASP A 682 -18.75 -22.27 -21.72
CA ASP A 682 -18.55 -22.25 -23.18
C ASP A 682 -18.60 -23.65 -23.78
N TYR A 683 -18.03 -24.65 -23.11
CA TYR A 683 -18.12 -26.05 -23.55
C TYR A 683 -19.57 -26.54 -23.59
N GLU A 684 -20.34 -26.32 -22.53
CA GLU A 684 -21.75 -26.74 -22.47
C GLU A 684 -22.64 -25.97 -23.45
N ARG A 685 -22.51 -24.64 -23.50
CA ARG A 685 -23.42 -23.76 -24.24
C ARG A 685 -23.07 -23.61 -25.71
N LEU A 686 -21.80 -23.67 -26.09
CA LEU A 686 -21.38 -23.44 -27.48
C LEU A 686 -20.95 -24.75 -28.15
N TYR A 687 -20.22 -25.60 -27.44
CA TYR A 687 -19.66 -26.81 -28.04
C TYR A 687 -20.62 -27.99 -27.98
N PHE A 688 -21.34 -28.21 -26.88
CA PHE A 688 -22.24 -29.38 -26.75
C PHE A 688 -23.69 -29.11 -27.17
N SER A 689 -24.16 -27.87 -27.17
CA SER A 689 -25.57 -27.55 -27.49
C SER A 689 -25.93 -27.56 -28.99
N GLN A 690 -24.94 -27.46 -29.90
CA GLN A 690 -25.20 -27.40 -31.34
C GLN A 690 -25.31 -28.82 -31.94
N PRO A 691 -26.41 -29.17 -32.64
CA PRO A 691 -26.55 -30.48 -33.26
C PRO A 691 -25.50 -30.68 -34.35
N SER A 692 -24.85 -31.85 -34.34
CA SER A 692 -23.88 -32.23 -35.36
C SER A 692 -24.54 -32.21 -36.75
N SER A 693 -24.04 -31.37 -37.65
CA SER A 693 -24.51 -31.35 -39.04
C SER A 693 -24.06 -32.66 -39.71
N ARG A 694 -24.91 -33.68 -39.68
CA ARG A 694 -24.75 -34.88 -40.51
C ARG A 694 -24.63 -34.44 -41.97
N ALA A 695 -23.51 -34.80 -42.59
CA ALA A 695 -23.26 -34.62 -44.01
C ALA A 695 -24.44 -35.19 -44.84
N ARG A 696 -25.13 -34.33 -45.59
CA ARG A 696 -26.15 -34.75 -46.56
C ARG A 696 -25.48 -35.53 -47.68
N SER A 697 -25.63 -36.85 -47.69
CA SER A 697 -25.36 -37.67 -48.86
C SER A 697 -26.29 -37.22 -49.99
N LYS A 698 -25.72 -36.70 -51.09
CA LYS A 698 -26.46 -36.38 -52.32
C LYS A 698 -26.98 -37.67 -52.98
N GLY A 699 -28.19 -38.07 -52.64
CA GLY A 699 -28.98 -38.99 -53.46
C GLY A 699 -29.61 -38.22 -54.62
N ARG A 700 -29.16 -38.50 -55.85
CA ARG A 700 -29.79 -38.04 -57.10
C ARG A 700 -31.16 -38.73 -57.26
N PRO A 701 -32.27 -38.03 -57.52
CA PRO A 701 -33.51 -38.67 -57.95
C PRO A 701 -33.50 -38.96 -59.46
N PRO A 702 -34.27 -39.95 -59.94
CA PRO A 702 -34.27 -40.36 -61.34
C PRO A 702 -35.05 -39.38 -62.23
N GLY A 703 -34.76 -39.45 -63.53
CA GLY A 703 -35.04 -38.41 -64.52
C GLY A 703 -36.51 -38.08 -64.80
N ARG A 704 -36.67 -36.97 -65.53
CA ARG A 704 -37.79 -36.80 -66.47
C ARG A 704 -37.25 -36.23 -67.79
N ARG A 705 -37.48 -37.02 -68.84
CA ARG A 705 -37.34 -36.65 -70.25
C ARG A 705 -38.24 -35.46 -70.58
N ARG A 706 -37.72 -34.50 -71.33
CA ARG A 706 -38.31 -34.00 -72.58
C ARG A 706 -37.18 -33.60 -73.51
#